data_AF-A0A7K0IYJ3-F1
#
_entry.id   AF-A0A7K0IYJ3-F1
#
_cell.length_a   1.000
_cell.length_b   1.000
_cell.length_c   1.000
_cell.angle_alpha   90.00
_cell.angle_beta   90.00
_cell.angle_gamma   90.00
#
_symmetry.space_group_name_H-M   'P 1'
#
loop_
_entity.id
_entity.type
_entity.pdbx_description
1 polymer ?
#
loop_
_entity_poly.entity_id
_entity_poly.type
_entity_poly.pdbx_seq_one_letter_code
_entity_poly.pdbx_strand_id
1 'polypeptide(L)'
;MAKKPIETMEAAFAAGLLPDDVDKENFQIVLKELLNAYRPLLEEELKRSQSPEELQKEALNSAPSCEDELALANRLFTRLADEKVLLRILPASAIEQLGPVDQWRWCQKHLLCCYIFGWLLYRARSWRAAVYYLYRFWLCVRASVGNDPTGRILTEEERQDFRQLVKAFAEVYKPYLARQLASLDSSFETADDTISGKIGCDEGLSESGNLISQFLTIERAPLLFGREVYEKFRQDPRFWFCRCWCLCAIRFGWCLARSRNLLEAVRCLLRYFICLRECFKPLTCNLTKPHGCTEESPKSGGGGLVVEIVGTATGGFFHHYTLEWRKVEGDPCEDNSNWQSLGIIYPGGGATGTVPMVAGTLGWLNTTALPAGSYEIRLCVYSSLPNAPRCCHCTQFSLFKRLVWIDRVANAPVQTPLGPFVSTSPIVNTNPGGIVVPVGGCVTVKGSAFVGECNNRKIKCFDLRFGLEWLPGPGEVGFNPADFTGSLLVPYGPTCYTDANPAVESQKRAPWNQLIERALTTHFVETEIDLFGSPFKIWKLQDFCFNSGGLLPVGVNNTAGCPDEHHRCRSGKYTLLLQVEDTLGNLVYDTQQLWFDNKPISVEFSGIEGLPGCSDLKLSQFVPGGAPCGVPWPRGLSGIAYDEYIDESDPTYPSNNFDYYNLVITRQGGPSLVVPITPDLVTYGANPLIGIQRVGDPGTRCEPLPAVGGCPVPPPVPAKMAGLLTQLDLRAFDAVCAASIPASEHYSIPAGFSLKRGECCGYTFQLYAQDKTWSDGWNGGYHHAWSLPWAVCICNDLRGDDNN
;
A
#
# COMPACT_ATOMS: atom_id res chain seq x y z
N MET A 1 -45.95 -26.90 -3.71
CA MET A 1 -44.48 -26.94 -3.88
C MET A 1 -43.86 -27.12 -2.51
N ALA A 2 -43.30 -28.30 -2.25
CA ALA A 2 -42.78 -28.68 -0.94
C ALA A 2 -41.54 -27.82 -0.61
N LYS A 3 -41.61 -27.07 0.50
CA LYS A 3 -40.46 -26.41 1.12
C LYS A 3 -39.50 -27.50 1.60
N LYS A 4 -38.32 -27.57 1.00
CA LYS A 4 -37.19 -28.33 1.53
C LYS A 4 -36.74 -27.61 2.82
N PRO A 5 -36.70 -28.26 3.99
CA PRO A 5 -36.18 -27.63 5.19
C PRO A 5 -34.71 -27.31 4.97
N ILE A 6 -34.31 -26.10 5.34
CA ILE A 6 -32.91 -25.72 5.47
C ILE A 6 -32.34 -26.60 6.57
N GLU A 7 -31.46 -27.53 6.20
CA GLU A 7 -30.65 -28.31 7.13
C GLU A 7 -29.79 -27.33 7.93
N THR A 8 -30.24 -27.02 9.13
CA THR A 8 -29.52 -26.19 10.10
C THR A 8 -28.26 -26.91 10.56
N MET A 9 -27.31 -26.15 11.08
CA MET A 9 -26.07 -26.60 11.72
C MET A 9 -26.27 -27.71 12.79
N GLU A 10 -27.50 -27.90 13.28
CA GLU A 10 -27.94 -29.05 14.08
C GLU A 10 -27.83 -30.40 13.33
N ALA A 11 -28.09 -30.43 12.02
CA ALA A 11 -27.92 -31.63 11.17
C ALA A 11 -26.42 -31.98 10.98
N ALA A 12 -25.55 -30.97 10.91
CA ALA A 12 -24.09 -31.18 10.92
C ALA A 12 -23.58 -31.61 12.31
N PHE A 13 -24.20 -31.13 13.39
CA PHE A 13 -23.95 -31.59 14.77
C PHE A 13 -24.43 -33.04 14.97
N ALA A 14 -25.58 -33.41 14.40
CA ALA A 14 -26.11 -34.77 14.38
C ALA A 14 -25.32 -35.73 13.49
N ALA A 15 -24.65 -35.22 12.45
CA ALA A 15 -23.78 -36.02 11.57
C ALA A 15 -22.41 -36.36 12.21
N GLY A 16 -21.98 -35.65 13.26
CA GLY A 16 -20.67 -35.81 13.92
C GLY A 16 -20.69 -36.44 15.32
N LEU A 17 -21.88 -36.58 15.93
CA LEU A 17 -22.09 -37.26 17.21
C LEU A 17 -23.08 -38.41 17.01
N LEU A 18 -22.61 -39.64 17.17
CA LEU A 18 -23.50 -40.75 17.51
C LEU A 18 -23.89 -40.56 19.00
N PRO A 19 -25.17 -40.65 19.39
CA PRO A 19 -25.61 -40.70 20.78
C PRO A 19 -24.76 -41.64 21.66
N ASP A 20 -24.26 -42.72 21.04
CA ASP A 20 -23.38 -43.73 21.62
C ASP A 20 -22.05 -43.18 22.19
N ASP A 21 -21.61 -41.98 21.82
CA ASP A 21 -20.34 -41.40 22.30
C ASP A 21 -20.44 -40.75 23.68
N VAL A 22 -21.61 -40.23 24.04
CA VAL A 22 -21.86 -39.62 25.35
C VAL A 22 -21.98 -40.70 26.42
N ASP A 23 -22.44 -41.89 26.04
CA ASP A 23 -22.61 -43.04 26.93
C ASP A 23 -21.32 -43.89 27.08
N LYS A 24 -20.23 -43.54 26.39
CA LYS A 24 -18.93 -44.23 26.54
C LYS A 24 -18.32 -43.98 27.91
N GLU A 25 -17.85 -45.06 28.55
CA GLU A 25 -17.20 -45.06 29.86
C GLU A 25 -16.11 -43.97 29.98
N ASN A 26 -15.29 -43.82 28.93
CA ASN A 26 -14.23 -42.82 28.88
C ASN A 26 -14.75 -41.37 28.96
N PHE A 27 -15.84 -41.04 28.26
CA PHE A 27 -16.43 -39.70 28.33
C PHE A 27 -16.99 -39.41 29.73
N GLN A 28 -17.68 -40.38 30.32
CA GLN A 28 -18.26 -40.26 31.66
C GLN A 28 -17.19 -40.06 32.75
N ILE A 29 -16.04 -40.74 32.64
CA ILE A 29 -14.90 -40.54 33.53
C ILE A 29 -14.36 -39.09 33.42
N VAL A 30 -14.15 -38.59 32.20
CA VAL A 30 -13.62 -37.23 32.01
C VAL A 30 -14.62 -36.16 32.45
N LEU A 31 -15.91 -36.36 32.16
CA LEU A 31 -16.99 -35.49 32.63
C LEU A 31 -17.02 -35.44 34.17
N LYS A 32 -16.89 -36.60 34.83
CA LYS A 32 -16.85 -36.66 36.30
C LYS A 32 -15.68 -35.86 36.86
N GLU A 33 -14.49 -35.94 36.25
CA GLU A 33 -13.33 -35.16 36.69
C GLU A 33 -13.51 -33.65 36.44
N LEU A 34 -14.11 -33.25 35.33
CA LEU A 34 -14.48 -31.85 35.08
C LEU A 34 -15.43 -31.34 36.17
N LEU A 35 -16.49 -32.09 36.49
CA LEU A 35 -17.45 -31.72 37.53
C LEU A 35 -16.81 -31.69 38.92
N ASN A 36 -15.89 -32.60 39.22
CA ASN A 36 -15.12 -32.61 40.46
C ASN A 36 -14.20 -31.39 40.59
N ALA A 37 -13.71 -30.84 39.48
CA ALA A 37 -12.93 -29.60 39.48
C ALA A 37 -13.81 -28.36 39.72
N TYR A 38 -15.03 -28.33 39.17
CA TYR A 38 -15.99 -27.23 39.38
C TYR A 38 -16.64 -27.24 40.77
N ARG A 39 -16.94 -28.41 41.33
CA ARG A 39 -17.65 -28.54 42.61
C ARG A 39 -17.12 -27.64 43.73
N PRO A 40 -15.81 -27.64 44.09
CA PRO A 40 -15.31 -26.78 45.17
C PRO A 40 -15.43 -25.29 44.85
N LEU A 41 -15.39 -24.90 43.57
CA LEU A 41 -15.55 -23.50 43.15
C LEU A 41 -17.00 -23.05 43.31
N LEU A 42 -17.96 -23.90 42.93
CA LEU A 42 -19.38 -23.62 43.07
C LEU A 42 -19.80 -23.58 44.54
N GLU A 43 -19.24 -24.45 45.39
CA GLU A 43 -19.48 -24.44 46.84
C GLU A 43 -18.93 -23.15 47.49
N GLU A 44 -17.76 -22.68 47.05
CA GLU A 44 -17.15 -21.42 47.52
C GLU A 44 -18.01 -20.20 47.12
N GLU A 45 -18.43 -20.12 45.86
CA GLU A 45 -19.30 -19.04 45.37
C GLU A 45 -20.71 -19.09 45.99
N LEU A 46 -21.27 -20.28 46.20
CA LEU A 46 -22.54 -20.43 46.90
C LEU A 46 -22.43 -19.90 48.34
N LYS A 47 -21.35 -20.22 49.04
CA LYS A 47 -21.09 -19.69 50.39
C LYS A 47 -20.95 -18.16 50.38
N ARG A 48 -20.21 -17.59 49.42
CA ARG A 48 -20.08 -16.13 49.25
C ARG A 48 -21.42 -15.45 48.99
N SER A 49 -22.29 -16.07 48.20
CA SER A 49 -23.63 -15.55 47.91
C SER A 49 -24.55 -15.46 49.14
N GLN A 50 -24.24 -16.21 50.20
CA GLN A 50 -24.99 -16.22 51.46
C GLN A 50 -24.56 -15.11 52.43
N SER A 51 -23.55 -14.29 52.10
CA SER A 51 -23.03 -13.22 52.97
C SER A 51 -22.74 -11.93 52.18
N PRO A 52 -23.78 -11.17 51.80
CA PRO A 52 -23.66 -9.97 50.95
C PRO A 52 -22.73 -8.89 51.51
N GLU A 53 -22.71 -8.70 52.83
CA GLU A 53 -21.87 -7.69 53.49
C GLU A 53 -20.38 -8.04 53.43
N GLU A 54 -20.04 -9.33 53.56
CA GLU A 54 -18.67 -9.82 53.41
C GLU A 54 -18.21 -9.70 51.96
N LEU A 55 -19.08 -10.02 51.00
CA LEU A 55 -18.80 -9.88 49.57
C LEU A 55 -18.58 -8.41 49.17
N GLN A 56 -19.37 -7.48 49.71
CA GLN A 56 -19.17 -6.05 49.50
C GLN A 56 -17.83 -5.58 50.08
N LYS A 57 -17.48 -6.06 51.28
CA LYS A 57 -16.19 -5.76 51.92
C LYS A 57 -15.02 -6.32 51.11
N GLU A 58 -15.14 -7.53 50.57
CA GLU A 58 -14.11 -8.14 49.71
C GLU A 58 -13.96 -7.37 48.40
N ALA A 59 -15.06 -7.02 47.72
CA ALA A 59 -15.04 -6.27 46.47
C ALA A 59 -14.45 -4.86 46.61
N LEU A 60 -14.64 -4.19 47.76
CA LEU A 60 -14.07 -2.87 48.04
C LEU A 60 -12.59 -2.93 48.43
N ASN A 61 -12.13 -4.03 49.06
CA ASN A 61 -10.78 -4.13 49.61
C ASN A 61 -9.79 -4.93 48.75
N SER A 62 -10.29 -5.71 47.78
CA SER A 62 -9.47 -6.59 46.94
C SER A 62 -9.65 -6.25 45.46
N ALA A 63 -8.64 -5.58 44.88
CA ALA A 63 -8.59 -5.40 43.44
C ALA A 63 -8.34 -6.75 42.75
N PRO A 64 -8.99 -7.06 41.62
CA PRO A 64 -8.75 -8.31 40.89
C PRO A 64 -7.27 -8.43 40.49
N SER A 65 -6.59 -9.50 40.91
CA SER A 65 -5.20 -9.76 40.55
C SER A 65 -5.10 -10.81 39.43
N CYS A 66 -4.12 -10.65 38.54
CA CYS A 66 -3.84 -11.65 37.50
C CYS A 66 -3.34 -12.98 38.07
N GLU A 67 -2.74 -12.98 39.26
CA GLU A 67 -2.29 -14.20 39.94
C GLU A 67 -3.47 -15.02 40.47
N ASP A 68 -4.53 -14.36 40.97
CA ASP A 68 -5.74 -15.06 41.43
C ASP A 68 -6.46 -15.76 40.26
N GLU A 69 -6.51 -15.11 39.08
CA GLU A 69 -7.06 -15.73 37.87
C GLU A 69 -6.23 -16.95 37.45
N LEU A 70 -4.90 -16.87 37.53
CA LEU A 70 -4.02 -17.99 37.20
C LEU A 70 -4.13 -19.13 38.23
N ALA A 71 -4.26 -18.82 39.53
CA ALA A 71 -4.49 -19.82 40.57
C ALA A 71 -5.85 -20.54 40.36
N LEU A 72 -6.89 -19.80 39.99
CA LEU A 72 -8.19 -20.36 39.65
C LEU A 72 -8.12 -21.27 38.41
N ALA A 73 -7.44 -20.85 37.35
CA ALA A 73 -7.22 -21.68 36.17
C ALA A 73 -6.47 -22.98 36.51
N ASN A 74 -5.43 -22.91 37.34
CA ASN A 74 -4.69 -24.08 37.79
C ASN A 74 -5.57 -25.06 38.58
N ARG A 75 -6.42 -24.57 39.51
CA ARG A 75 -7.38 -25.41 40.25
C ARG A 75 -8.31 -26.17 39.31
N LEU A 76 -8.73 -25.53 38.21
CA LEU A 76 -9.67 -26.12 37.24
C LEU A 76 -9.01 -27.16 36.33
N PHE A 77 -7.83 -26.86 35.77
CA PHE A 77 -7.26 -27.66 34.68
C PHE A 77 -6.25 -28.72 35.12
N THR A 78 -5.67 -28.63 36.32
CA THR A 78 -4.65 -29.60 36.77
C THR A 78 -5.18 -31.04 36.77
N ARG A 79 -6.44 -31.25 37.18
CA ARG A 79 -7.08 -32.57 37.16
C ARG A 79 -7.33 -33.09 35.75
N LEU A 80 -7.65 -32.20 34.81
CA LEU A 80 -7.92 -32.55 33.41
C LEU A 80 -6.63 -32.84 32.63
N ALA A 81 -5.50 -32.33 33.10
CA ALA A 81 -4.17 -32.64 32.57
C ALA A 81 -3.52 -33.87 33.25
N ASP A 82 -4.22 -34.55 34.16
CA ASP A 82 -3.74 -35.81 34.74
C ASP A 82 -3.58 -36.89 33.67
N GLU A 83 -2.53 -37.71 33.81
CA GLU A 83 -2.16 -38.73 32.82
C GLU A 83 -3.31 -39.70 32.55
N LYS A 84 -4.00 -40.15 33.60
CA LYS A 84 -5.09 -41.12 33.49
C LYS A 84 -6.31 -40.50 32.82
N VAL A 85 -6.53 -39.20 33.03
CA VAL A 85 -7.65 -38.47 32.41
C VAL A 85 -7.36 -38.22 30.95
N LEU A 86 -6.16 -37.75 30.60
CA LEU A 86 -5.77 -37.49 29.20
C LEU A 86 -5.84 -38.76 28.34
N LEU A 87 -5.40 -39.91 28.85
CA LEU A 87 -5.52 -41.19 28.13
C LEU A 87 -6.97 -41.57 27.82
N ARG A 88 -7.94 -41.14 28.65
CA ARG A 88 -9.37 -41.42 28.43
C ARG A 88 -9.99 -40.46 27.42
N ILE A 89 -9.37 -39.32 27.16
CA ILE A 89 -9.81 -38.35 26.14
C ILE A 89 -9.45 -38.85 24.74
N LEU A 90 -8.37 -39.61 24.61
CA LEU A 90 -7.86 -40.10 23.33
C LEU A 90 -8.66 -41.31 22.80
N PRO A 91 -8.87 -41.42 21.47
CA PRO A 91 -9.37 -42.63 20.87
C PRO A 91 -8.33 -43.77 20.97
N ALA A 92 -8.77 -45.04 20.97
CA ALA A 92 -7.86 -46.18 21.14
C ALA A 92 -6.73 -46.22 20.10
N SER A 93 -7.04 -45.88 18.84
CA SER A 93 -6.06 -45.77 17.76
C SER A 93 -4.99 -44.70 18.00
N ALA A 94 -5.32 -43.63 18.71
CA ALA A 94 -4.37 -42.60 19.10
C ALA A 94 -3.41 -43.08 20.17
N ILE A 95 -3.90 -43.81 21.16
CA ILE A 95 -3.08 -44.35 22.24
C ILE A 95 -2.04 -45.32 21.67
N GLU A 96 -2.45 -46.17 20.73
CA GLU A 96 -1.56 -47.08 20.02
C GLU A 96 -0.48 -46.34 19.21
N GLN A 97 -0.85 -45.27 18.50
CA GLN A 97 0.09 -44.47 17.70
C GLN A 97 1.08 -43.64 18.53
N LEU A 98 0.68 -43.16 19.72
CA LEU A 98 1.52 -42.32 20.56
C LEU A 98 2.52 -43.12 21.40
N GLY A 99 2.23 -44.39 21.65
CA GLY A 99 3.06 -45.26 22.46
C GLY A 99 3.05 -44.89 23.96
N PRO A 100 4.03 -45.38 24.74
CA PRO A 100 4.10 -45.18 26.19
C PRO A 100 4.14 -43.70 26.60
N VAL A 101 3.43 -43.34 27.68
CA VAL A 101 3.30 -41.94 28.14
C VAL A 101 4.65 -41.28 28.42
N ASP A 102 5.63 -42.02 28.92
CA ASP A 102 6.97 -41.48 29.21
C ASP A 102 7.61 -40.80 28.00
N GLN A 103 7.28 -41.25 26.78
CA GLN A 103 7.82 -40.68 25.55
C GLN A 103 7.17 -39.34 25.15
N TRP A 104 6.03 -38.98 25.72
CA TRP A 104 5.32 -37.73 25.44
C TRP A 104 4.87 -36.98 26.70
N ARG A 105 5.48 -37.25 27.86
CA ARG A 105 5.21 -36.54 29.13
C ARG A 105 5.43 -35.02 29.04
N TRP A 106 6.32 -34.56 28.16
CA TRP A 106 6.49 -33.14 27.85
C TRP A 106 5.21 -32.54 27.24
N CYS A 107 4.51 -33.30 26.39
CA CYS A 107 3.27 -32.88 25.77
C CYS A 107 2.15 -32.74 26.79
N GLN A 108 2.04 -33.68 27.74
CA GLN A 108 1.10 -33.56 28.86
C GLN A 108 1.26 -32.24 29.63
N LYS A 109 2.50 -31.88 29.98
CA LYS A 109 2.79 -30.60 30.66
C LYS A 109 2.44 -29.40 29.77
N HIS A 110 2.74 -29.50 28.48
CA HIS A 110 2.40 -28.48 27.50
C HIS A 110 0.87 -28.26 27.40
N LEU A 111 0.08 -29.32 27.41
CA LEU A 111 -1.39 -29.23 27.35
C LEU A 111 -2.00 -28.47 28.54
N LEU A 112 -1.43 -28.64 29.74
CA LEU A 112 -1.85 -27.85 30.90
C LEU A 112 -1.66 -26.34 30.64
N CYS A 113 -0.52 -25.95 30.07
CA CYS A 113 -0.26 -24.57 29.66
C CYS A 113 -1.30 -24.09 28.62
N CYS A 114 -1.64 -24.95 27.66
CA CYS A 114 -2.60 -24.65 26.59
C CYS A 114 -4.03 -24.43 27.13
N TYR A 115 -4.51 -25.28 28.04
CA TYR A 115 -5.82 -25.07 28.68
C TYR A 115 -5.90 -23.74 29.44
N ILE A 116 -4.89 -23.49 30.29
CA ILE A 116 -4.82 -22.29 31.13
C ILE A 116 -4.75 -21.04 30.26
N PHE A 117 -3.91 -21.05 29.21
CA PHE A 117 -3.77 -19.92 28.31
C PHE A 117 -5.08 -19.59 27.58
N GLY A 118 -5.78 -20.60 27.04
CA GLY A 118 -7.07 -20.37 26.40
C GLY A 118 -8.11 -19.75 27.33
N TRP A 119 -8.14 -20.20 28.57
CA TRP A 119 -9.07 -19.69 29.58
C TRP A 119 -8.75 -18.25 30.00
N LEU A 120 -7.47 -17.95 30.24
CA LEU A 120 -7.00 -16.61 30.61
C LEU A 120 -7.16 -15.61 29.47
N LEU A 121 -6.89 -16.04 28.24
CA LEU A 121 -6.93 -15.15 27.09
C LEU A 121 -8.34 -14.63 26.80
N TYR A 122 -9.38 -15.45 26.98
CA TYR A 122 -10.76 -14.98 26.88
C TYR A 122 -11.11 -13.94 27.95
N ARG A 123 -10.56 -14.11 29.17
CA ARG A 123 -10.80 -13.20 30.30
C ARG A 123 -9.94 -11.93 30.25
N ALA A 124 -9.02 -11.83 29.30
CA ALA A 124 -8.19 -10.66 29.14
C ALA A 124 -9.03 -9.44 28.76
N ARG A 125 -9.16 -8.49 29.69
CA ARG A 125 -9.96 -7.27 29.51
C ARG A 125 -9.28 -6.19 28.66
N SER A 126 -8.00 -6.39 28.32
CA SER A 126 -7.21 -5.45 27.52
C SER A 126 -6.07 -6.16 26.79
N TRP A 127 -5.53 -5.51 25.76
CA TRP A 127 -4.30 -5.95 25.09
C TRP A 127 -3.13 -6.17 26.06
N ARG A 128 -2.97 -5.28 27.05
CA ARG A 128 -1.90 -5.40 28.05
C ARG A 128 -2.04 -6.66 28.92
N ALA A 129 -3.27 -6.98 29.33
CA ALA A 129 -3.56 -8.21 30.05
C ALA A 129 -3.33 -9.46 29.18
N ALA A 130 -3.73 -9.40 27.90
CA ALA A 130 -3.49 -10.49 26.95
C ALA A 130 -1.98 -10.76 26.74
N VAL A 131 -1.17 -9.71 26.64
CA VAL A 131 0.30 -9.82 26.56
C VAL A 131 0.90 -10.41 27.84
N TYR A 132 0.37 -10.04 29.01
CA TYR A 132 0.79 -10.64 30.28
C TYR A 132 0.46 -12.14 30.34
N TYR A 133 -0.73 -12.56 29.93
CA TYR A 133 -1.07 -13.99 29.86
C TYR A 133 -0.28 -14.75 28.80
N LEU A 134 0.06 -14.10 27.68
CA LEU A 134 0.99 -14.65 26.70
C LEU A 134 2.39 -14.86 27.30
N TYR A 135 2.86 -13.94 28.15
CA TYR A 135 4.12 -14.12 28.88
C TYR A 135 4.07 -15.33 29.82
N ARG A 136 2.99 -15.50 30.58
CA ARG A 136 2.81 -16.66 31.48
C ARG A 136 2.73 -17.97 30.68
N PHE A 137 2.06 -17.97 29.54
CA PHE A 137 2.03 -19.11 28.63
C PHE A 137 3.44 -19.43 28.10
N TRP A 138 4.18 -18.42 27.63
CA TRP A 138 5.55 -18.58 27.14
C TRP A 138 6.49 -19.20 28.19
N LEU A 139 6.43 -18.73 29.44
CA LEU A 139 7.17 -19.35 30.56
C LEU A 139 6.77 -20.81 30.77
N CYS A 140 5.47 -21.09 30.84
CA CYS A 140 4.94 -22.44 31.06
C CYS A 140 5.36 -23.42 29.97
N VAL A 141 5.30 -23.00 28.70
CA VAL A 141 5.72 -23.83 27.57
C VAL A 141 7.21 -24.15 27.65
N ARG A 142 8.06 -23.17 27.91
CA ARG A 142 9.50 -23.40 28.05
C ARG A 142 9.85 -24.31 29.22
N ALA A 143 9.17 -24.17 30.35
CA ALA A 143 9.28 -25.11 31.46
C ALA A 143 8.84 -26.54 31.09
N SER A 144 7.80 -26.69 30.28
CA SER A 144 7.29 -28.01 29.85
C SER A 144 8.28 -28.82 29.00
N VAL A 145 9.19 -28.14 28.30
CA VAL A 145 10.22 -28.75 27.44
C VAL A 145 11.63 -28.73 28.06
N GLY A 146 11.74 -28.41 29.35
CA GLY A 146 13.00 -28.46 30.09
C GLY A 146 13.90 -27.23 29.94
N ASN A 147 13.38 -26.12 29.44
CA ASN A 147 14.10 -24.84 29.27
C ASN A 147 13.50 -23.74 30.16
N ASP A 148 13.28 -24.02 31.45
CA ASP A 148 12.57 -23.09 32.35
C ASP A 148 13.40 -21.81 32.62
N PRO A 149 12.91 -20.62 32.21
CA PRO A 149 13.57 -19.36 32.52
C PRO A 149 13.08 -18.74 33.84
N THR A 150 12.16 -19.39 34.56
CA THR A 150 11.57 -18.87 35.80
C THR A 150 12.63 -18.75 36.90
N GLY A 151 12.62 -17.61 37.60
CA GLY A 151 13.54 -17.35 38.72
C GLY A 151 14.92 -16.83 38.34
N ARG A 152 15.20 -16.59 37.05
CA ARG A 152 16.44 -15.94 36.58
C ARG A 152 16.16 -14.73 35.68
N ILE A 153 17.19 -13.92 35.46
CA ILE A 153 17.15 -12.83 34.47
C ILE A 153 17.10 -13.45 33.06
N LEU A 154 16.16 -12.99 32.23
CA LEU A 154 16.07 -13.40 30.84
C LEU A 154 17.30 -12.93 30.05
N THR A 155 17.85 -13.83 29.25
CA THR A 155 18.91 -13.53 28.26
C THR A 155 18.40 -12.58 27.18
N GLU A 156 19.30 -11.95 26.43
CA GLU A 156 18.87 -11.05 25.34
C GLU A 156 18.11 -11.81 24.24
N GLU A 157 18.54 -13.03 23.90
CA GLU A 157 17.83 -13.88 22.94
C GLU A 157 16.40 -14.18 23.40
N GLU A 158 16.21 -14.52 24.67
CA GLU A 158 14.88 -14.76 25.26
C GLU A 158 13.98 -13.52 25.25
N ARG A 159 14.56 -12.34 25.50
CA ARG A 159 13.82 -11.07 25.40
C ARG A 159 13.41 -10.78 23.96
N GLN A 160 14.29 -11.05 23.00
CA GLN A 160 14.01 -10.87 21.58
C GLN A 160 12.95 -11.86 21.09
N ASP A 161 13.03 -13.13 21.49
CA ASP A 161 12.02 -14.14 21.19
C ASP A 161 10.64 -13.68 21.68
N PHE A 162 10.54 -13.24 22.94
CA PHE A 162 9.27 -12.78 23.48
C PHE A 162 8.75 -11.50 22.80
N ARG A 163 9.62 -10.53 22.47
CA ARG A 163 9.24 -9.33 21.71
C ARG A 163 8.68 -9.68 20.33
N GLN A 164 9.34 -10.60 19.62
CA GLN A 164 8.88 -11.08 18.32
C GLN A 164 7.56 -11.85 18.45
N LEU A 165 7.39 -12.63 19.51
CA LEU A 165 6.14 -13.34 19.80
C LEU A 165 4.98 -12.36 20.05
N VAL A 166 5.21 -11.27 20.80
CA VAL A 166 4.20 -10.22 21.01
C VAL A 166 3.86 -9.49 19.70
N LYS A 167 4.86 -9.20 18.86
CA LYS A 167 4.63 -8.61 17.53
C LYS A 167 3.78 -9.54 16.66
N ALA A 168 4.14 -10.81 16.58
CA ALA A 168 3.40 -11.84 15.85
C ALA A 168 1.97 -12.00 16.38
N PHE A 169 1.77 -11.89 17.69
CA PHE A 169 0.44 -11.90 18.29
C PHE A 169 -0.38 -10.67 17.88
N ALA A 170 0.23 -9.48 17.88
CA ALA A 170 -0.44 -8.25 17.46
C ALA A 170 -0.89 -8.30 15.99
N GLU A 171 -0.09 -8.90 15.10
CA GLU A 171 -0.40 -9.07 13.67
C GLU A 171 -1.69 -9.85 13.43
N VAL A 172 -2.03 -10.81 14.29
CA VAL A 172 -3.27 -11.61 14.18
C VAL A 172 -4.39 -11.07 15.06
N TYR A 173 -4.06 -10.43 16.19
CA TYR A 173 -5.02 -9.84 17.10
C TYR A 173 -5.68 -8.57 16.52
N LYS A 174 -4.93 -7.74 15.79
CA LYS A 174 -5.44 -6.50 15.20
C LYS A 174 -6.53 -6.76 14.12
N PRO A 175 -6.35 -7.67 13.14
CA PRO A 175 -7.42 -8.02 12.20
C PRO A 175 -8.64 -8.67 12.86
N TYR A 176 -8.44 -9.41 13.95
CA TYR A 176 -9.56 -9.96 14.73
C TYR A 176 -10.41 -8.85 15.35
N LEU A 177 -9.78 -7.85 15.98
CA LEU A 177 -10.49 -6.67 16.50
C LEU A 177 -11.14 -5.86 15.37
N ALA A 178 -10.46 -5.70 14.23
CA ALA A 178 -11.00 -4.97 13.08
C ALA A 178 -12.26 -5.63 12.50
N ARG A 179 -12.34 -6.97 12.46
CA ARG A 179 -13.55 -7.69 12.05
C ARG A 179 -14.71 -7.51 13.03
N GLN A 180 -14.42 -7.53 14.33
CA GLN A 180 -15.42 -7.24 15.36
C GLN A 180 -15.93 -5.80 15.26
N LEU A 181 -15.06 -4.85 14.90
CA LEU A 181 -15.44 -3.47 14.59
C LEU A 181 -16.28 -3.39 13.31
N ALA A 182 -15.88 -4.07 12.23
CA ALA A 182 -16.60 -4.07 10.95
C ALA A 182 -18.02 -4.64 11.06
N SER A 183 -18.27 -5.61 11.97
CA SER A 183 -19.64 -6.09 12.23
C SER A 183 -20.58 -5.03 12.82
N LEU A 184 -20.03 -3.94 13.40
CA LEU A 184 -20.83 -2.78 13.82
C LEU A 184 -21.22 -1.92 12.61
N ASP A 185 -20.35 -1.83 11.61
CA ASP A 185 -20.59 -1.06 10.39
C ASP A 185 -21.62 -1.76 9.48
N SER A 186 -21.73 -3.09 9.52
CA SER A 186 -22.76 -3.90 8.85
C SER A 186 -23.98 -4.22 9.73
N SER A 187 -24.38 -3.25 10.56
CA SER A 187 -25.43 -3.44 11.58
C SER A 187 -26.79 -3.89 11.04
N PHE A 188 -27.18 -3.49 9.83
CA PHE A 188 -28.44 -3.92 9.20
C PHE A 188 -28.44 -5.39 8.77
N GLU A 189 -27.37 -5.86 8.13
CA GLU A 189 -27.21 -7.27 7.73
C GLU A 189 -27.13 -8.18 8.97
N THR A 190 -26.44 -7.71 10.01
CA THR A 190 -26.37 -8.42 11.31
C THR A 190 -27.74 -8.51 11.98
N ALA A 191 -28.57 -7.48 11.85
CA ALA A 191 -29.95 -7.51 12.35
C ALA A 191 -30.81 -8.52 11.57
N ASP A 192 -30.72 -8.55 10.24
CA ASP A 192 -31.43 -9.50 9.39
C ASP A 192 -30.99 -10.95 9.64
N ASP A 193 -29.69 -11.18 9.86
CA ASP A 193 -29.14 -12.50 10.20
C ASP A 193 -29.53 -12.93 11.63
N THR A 194 -29.71 -11.98 12.56
CA THR A 194 -30.26 -12.24 13.90
C THR A 194 -31.74 -12.63 13.84
N ILE A 195 -32.55 -11.87 13.10
CA ILE A 195 -34.00 -12.11 12.96
C ILE A 195 -34.26 -13.43 12.23
N SER A 196 -33.44 -13.74 11.22
CA SER A 196 -33.55 -15.00 10.48
C SER A 196 -33.02 -16.22 11.25
N GLY A 197 -32.48 -16.03 12.46
CA GLY A 197 -31.95 -17.10 13.29
C GLY A 197 -30.66 -17.72 12.75
N LYS A 198 -29.97 -17.06 11.81
CA LYS A 198 -28.65 -17.46 11.33
C LYS A 198 -27.57 -17.21 12.38
N ILE A 199 -27.75 -16.16 13.19
CA ILE A 199 -26.88 -15.85 14.32
C ILE A 199 -27.36 -16.62 15.55
N GLY A 200 -26.51 -17.56 16.00
CA GLY A 200 -26.74 -18.37 17.19
C GLY A 200 -25.94 -17.89 18.40
N CYS A 201 -26.37 -18.27 19.61
CA CYS A 201 -25.65 -17.97 20.86
C CYS A 201 -24.23 -18.57 20.93
N ASP A 202 -23.83 -19.40 19.96
CA ASP A 202 -22.52 -20.04 19.84
C ASP A 202 -21.59 -19.40 18.79
N GLU A 203 -22.03 -18.32 18.15
CA GLU A 203 -21.22 -17.52 17.24
C GLU A 203 -19.99 -16.92 17.96
N GLY A 204 -18.86 -16.81 17.25
CA GLY A 204 -17.55 -16.37 17.78
C GLY A 204 -16.63 -17.48 18.33
N LEU A 205 -17.12 -18.72 18.53
CA LEU A 205 -16.27 -19.86 18.96
C LEU A 205 -15.31 -20.34 17.85
N SER A 206 -15.69 -20.21 16.59
CA SER A 206 -14.85 -20.50 15.42
C SER A 206 -13.81 -19.40 15.17
N GLU A 207 -14.18 -18.14 15.39
CA GLU A 207 -13.31 -16.98 15.16
C GLU A 207 -12.12 -16.92 16.12
N SER A 208 -12.33 -17.22 17.40
CA SER A 208 -11.24 -17.34 18.38
C SER A 208 -10.33 -18.54 18.06
N GLY A 209 -10.91 -19.65 17.59
CA GLY A 209 -10.17 -20.78 17.06
C GLY A 209 -9.26 -20.39 15.90
N ASN A 210 -9.73 -19.53 14.99
CA ASN A 210 -8.96 -19.02 13.87
C ASN A 210 -7.84 -18.07 14.32
N LEU A 211 -8.11 -17.15 15.27
CA LEU A 211 -7.11 -16.26 15.86
C LEU A 211 -5.90 -17.06 16.40
N ILE A 212 -6.16 -18.09 17.21
CA ILE A 212 -5.09 -18.88 17.83
C ILE A 212 -4.36 -19.77 16.81
N SER A 213 -5.07 -20.29 15.82
CA SER A 213 -4.45 -21.12 14.77
C SER A 213 -3.55 -20.29 13.86
N GLN A 214 -3.93 -19.03 13.58
CA GLN A 214 -3.09 -18.06 12.87
C GLN A 214 -1.93 -17.54 13.73
N PHE A 215 -2.10 -17.50 15.05
CA PHE A 215 -1.02 -17.11 15.96
C PHE A 215 0.06 -18.19 16.07
N LEU A 216 -0.31 -19.42 16.42
CA LEU A 216 0.59 -20.52 16.76
C LEU A 216 1.01 -21.32 15.51
N THR A 217 1.66 -20.65 14.55
CA THR A 217 2.18 -21.27 13.32
C THR A 217 3.49 -22.03 13.56
N ILE A 218 3.92 -22.80 12.56
CA ILE A 218 5.19 -23.55 12.60
C ILE A 218 6.38 -22.59 12.65
N GLU A 219 6.33 -21.50 11.89
CA GLU A 219 7.39 -20.50 11.81
C GLU A 219 7.54 -19.71 13.12
N ARG A 220 6.46 -19.62 13.90
CA ARG A 220 6.43 -18.91 15.20
C ARG A 220 6.72 -19.82 16.39
N ALA A 221 6.61 -21.15 16.23
CA ALA A 221 6.93 -22.11 17.26
C ALA A 221 8.37 -21.99 17.82
N PRO A 222 9.43 -21.69 17.02
CA PRO A 222 10.76 -21.42 17.56
C PRO A 222 10.81 -20.32 18.63
N LEU A 223 9.99 -19.27 18.50
CA LEU A 223 9.93 -18.17 19.47
C LEU A 223 9.33 -18.63 20.81
N LEU A 224 8.36 -19.56 20.74
CA LEU A 224 7.65 -20.11 21.89
C LEU A 224 8.54 -21.10 22.68
N PHE A 225 9.20 -22.03 21.98
CA PHE A 225 9.98 -23.12 22.61
C PHE A 225 11.47 -22.77 22.81
N GLY A 226 12.01 -21.80 22.05
CA GLY A 226 13.44 -21.60 21.85
C GLY A 226 13.94 -22.41 20.64
N ARG A 227 14.78 -21.81 19.79
CA ARG A 227 15.16 -22.37 18.47
C ARG A 227 15.77 -23.77 18.56
N GLU A 228 16.76 -23.97 19.42
CA GLU A 228 17.45 -25.26 19.55
C GLU A 228 16.51 -26.37 20.03
N VAL A 229 15.71 -26.06 21.06
CA VAL A 229 14.74 -27.00 21.63
C VAL A 229 13.67 -27.34 20.60
N TYR A 230 13.16 -26.33 19.89
CA TYR A 230 12.21 -26.53 18.80
C TYR A 230 12.75 -27.45 17.70
N GLU A 231 13.98 -27.23 17.24
CA GLU A 231 14.61 -28.07 16.19
C GLU A 231 14.74 -29.53 16.61
N LYS A 232 14.99 -29.79 17.89
CA LYS A 232 14.99 -31.15 18.44
C LYS A 232 13.58 -31.75 18.49
N PHE A 233 12.59 -31.01 18.99
CA PHE A 233 11.24 -31.53 19.16
C PHE A 233 10.47 -31.67 17.84
N ARG A 234 10.68 -30.81 16.84
CA ARG A 234 9.96 -30.89 15.54
C ARG A 234 10.27 -32.18 14.77
N GLN A 235 11.39 -32.84 15.08
CA GLN A 235 11.79 -34.13 14.51
C GLN A 235 11.02 -35.31 15.14
N ASP A 236 10.41 -35.12 16.31
CA ASP A 236 9.55 -36.10 16.94
C ASP A 236 8.16 -36.09 16.27
N PRO A 237 7.68 -37.19 15.66
CA PRO A 237 6.35 -37.24 15.04
C PRO A 237 5.20 -36.86 15.98
N ARG A 238 5.38 -37.06 17.30
CA ARG A 238 4.37 -36.73 18.32
C ARG A 238 4.27 -35.23 18.57
N PHE A 239 5.26 -34.44 18.13
CA PHE A 239 5.22 -32.99 18.26
C PHE A 239 4.03 -32.38 17.52
N TRP A 240 3.77 -32.87 16.31
CA TRP A 240 2.69 -32.41 15.44
C TRP A 240 1.32 -32.74 16.01
N PHE A 241 1.20 -33.94 16.58
CA PHE A 241 0.03 -34.31 17.34
C PHE A 241 -0.17 -33.43 18.57
N CYS A 242 0.89 -33.23 19.37
CA CYS A 242 0.84 -32.39 20.56
C CYS A 242 0.39 -30.96 20.24
N ARG A 243 0.84 -30.43 19.09
CA ARG A 243 0.39 -29.13 18.59
C ARG A 243 -1.10 -29.12 18.29
N CYS A 244 -1.63 -30.10 17.57
CA CYS A 244 -3.07 -30.21 17.30
C CYS A 244 -3.87 -30.30 18.61
N TRP A 245 -3.40 -31.13 19.55
CA TRP A 245 -4.01 -31.28 20.87
C TRP A 245 -3.97 -29.98 21.67
N CYS A 246 -2.85 -29.25 21.67
CA CYS A 246 -2.73 -27.95 22.31
C CYS A 246 -3.71 -26.92 21.73
N LEU A 247 -3.89 -26.86 20.40
CA LEU A 247 -4.89 -25.98 19.78
C LEU A 247 -6.31 -26.32 20.22
N CYS A 248 -6.67 -27.60 20.27
CA CYS A 248 -7.94 -28.03 20.83
C CYS A 248 -8.07 -27.70 22.32
N ALA A 249 -7.00 -27.81 23.10
CA ALA A 249 -6.96 -27.49 24.52
C ALA A 249 -7.15 -25.98 24.78
N ILE A 250 -6.53 -25.11 23.98
CA ILE A 250 -6.75 -23.66 24.04
C ILE A 250 -8.21 -23.33 23.73
N ARG A 251 -8.77 -23.92 22.66
CA ARG A 251 -10.19 -23.73 22.30
C ARG A 251 -11.13 -24.20 23.42
N PHE A 252 -10.80 -25.32 24.06
CA PHE A 252 -11.57 -25.82 25.20
C PHE A 252 -11.48 -24.89 26.42
N GLY A 253 -10.29 -24.43 26.78
CA GLY A 253 -10.09 -23.46 27.86
C GLY A 253 -10.85 -22.16 27.62
N TRP A 254 -10.81 -21.65 26.38
CA TRP A 254 -11.57 -20.48 25.94
C TRP A 254 -13.08 -20.69 26.06
N CYS A 255 -13.58 -21.85 25.59
CA CYS A 255 -14.99 -22.21 25.69
C CYS A 255 -15.46 -22.27 27.16
N LEU A 256 -14.66 -22.89 28.04
CA LEU A 256 -14.97 -22.96 29.46
C LEU A 256 -14.96 -21.60 30.15
N ALA A 257 -14.06 -20.70 29.77
CA ALA A 257 -14.04 -19.33 30.29
C ALA A 257 -15.31 -18.53 29.92
N ARG A 258 -15.95 -18.87 28.79
CA ARG A 258 -17.23 -18.32 28.36
C ARG A 258 -18.44 -19.00 29.03
N SER A 259 -18.29 -20.24 29.50
CA SER A 259 -19.41 -21.02 30.03
C SER A 259 -20.04 -20.36 31.26
N ARG A 260 -21.37 -20.23 31.24
CA ARG A 260 -22.17 -19.61 32.31
C ARG A 260 -22.78 -20.63 33.27
N ASN A 261 -22.81 -21.90 32.88
CA ASN A 261 -23.39 -22.99 33.64
C ASN A 261 -22.74 -24.33 33.27
N LEU A 262 -23.06 -25.38 34.03
CA LEU A 262 -22.50 -26.72 33.83
C LEU A 262 -22.94 -27.37 32.50
N LEU A 263 -24.11 -27.02 31.95
CA LEU A 263 -24.56 -27.54 30.66
C LEU A 263 -23.66 -27.04 29.52
N GLU A 264 -23.30 -25.76 29.55
CA GLU A 264 -22.33 -25.18 28.62
C GLU A 264 -20.94 -25.79 28.80
N ALA A 265 -20.52 -26.07 30.04
CA ALA A 265 -19.26 -26.77 30.30
C ALA A 265 -19.23 -28.17 29.67
N VAL A 266 -20.34 -28.93 29.74
CA VAL A 266 -20.47 -30.23 29.04
C VAL A 266 -20.44 -30.05 27.52
N ARG A 267 -21.09 -29.03 26.96
CA ARG A 267 -21.01 -28.74 25.52
C ARG A 267 -19.58 -28.40 25.07
N CYS A 268 -18.84 -27.65 25.87
CA CYS A 268 -17.42 -27.40 25.63
C CYS A 268 -16.61 -28.70 25.62
N LEU A 269 -16.89 -29.62 26.56
CA LEU A 269 -16.23 -30.92 26.63
C LEU A 269 -16.53 -31.78 25.40
N LEU A 270 -17.79 -31.80 24.94
CA LEU A 270 -18.16 -32.49 23.70
C LEU A 270 -17.42 -31.93 22.49
N ARG A 271 -17.37 -30.60 22.33
CA ARG A 271 -16.60 -29.94 21.27
C ARG A 271 -15.11 -30.26 21.35
N TYR A 272 -14.57 -30.43 22.55
CA TYR A 272 -13.19 -30.82 22.74
C TYR A 272 -12.88 -32.24 22.24
N PHE A 273 -13.74 -33.21 22.57
CA PHE A 273 -13.62 -34.58 22.03
C PHE A 273 -13.74 -34.61 20.50
N ILE A 274 -14.65 -33.83 19.92
CA ILE A 274 -14.79 -33.71 18.46
C ILE A 274 -13.50 -33.14 17.86
N CYS A 275 -12.99 -32.03 18.40
CA CYS A 275 -11.75 -31.40 17.94
C CYS A 275 -10.57 -32.39 17.93
N LEU A 276 -10.45 -33.22 18.97
CA LEU A 276 -9.38 -34.21 19.04
C LEU A 276 -9.54 -35.35 18.06
N ARG A 277 -10.76 -35.77 17.74
CA ARG A 277 -10.98 -36.77 16.68
C ARG A 277 -10.56 -36.25 15.31
N GLU A 278 -10.76 -34.96 15.03
CA GLU A 278 -10.26 -34.33 13.81
C GLU A 278 -8.72 -34.41 13.71
N CYS A 279 -8.00 -34.38 14.84
CA CYS A 279 -6.55 -34.59 14.87
C CYS A 279 -6.11 -36.02 14.47
N PHE A 280 -7.04 -36.96 14.27
CA PHE A 280 -6.76 -38.35 13.87
C PHE A 280 -7.45 -38.78 12.57
N LYS A 281 -8.22 -37.90 11.92
CA LYS A 281 -8.80 -38.21 10.60
C LYS A 281 -7.72 -38.28 9.53
N PRO A 282 -7.92 -39.04 8.43
CA PRO A 282 -7.03 -38.98 7.27
C PRO A 282 -6.84 -37.55 6.77
N LEU A 283 -5.69 -37.26 6.16
CA LEU A 283 -5.45 -35.97 5.52
C LEU A 283 -6.59 -35.66 4.53
N THR A 284 -7.12 -34.45 4.64
CA THR A 284 -8.20 -33.95 3.81
C THR A 284 -7.66 -32.77 3.02
N CYS A 285 -7.77 -32.87 1.70
CA CYS A 285 -7.41 -31.85 0.73
C CYS A 285 -8.63 -31.65 -0.18
N ASN A 286 -9.15 -30.44 -0.23
CA ASN A 286 -10.26 -30.09 -1.11
C ASN A 286 -10.16 -28.62 -1.49
N LEU A 287 -10.41 -28.28 -2.75
CA LEU A 287 -10.45 -26.91 -3.21
C LEU A 287 -11.89 -26.53 -3.55
N THR A 288 -12.35 -25.42 -2.98
CA THR A 288 -13.67 -24.86 -3.27
C THR A 288 -13.58 -23.65 -4.20
N LYS A 289 -12.45 -22.92 -4.20
CA LYS A 289 -12.12 -21.85 -5.15
C LYS A 289 -10.63 -21.87 -5.50
N PRO A 290 -10.23 -21.44 -6.72
CA PRO A 290 -11.06 -20.93 -7.81
C PRO A 290 -11.76 -22.03 -8.63
N HIS A 291 -12.85 -21.68 -9.32
CA HIS A 291 -13.58 -22.57 -10.25
C HIS A 291 -14.31 -21.75 -11.33
N GLY A 292 -14.55 -22.34 -12.50
CA GLY A 292 -15.24 -21.65 -13.60
C GLY A 292 -14.49 -20.40 -14.06
N CYS A 293 -15.21 -19.35 -14.46
CA CYS A 293 -14.61 -18.05 -14.81
C CYS A 293 -14.36 -17.25 -13.52
N THR A 294 -13.10 -17.10 -13.11
CA THR A 294 -12.72 -16.45 -11.85
C THR A 294 -12.04 -15.11 -12.11
N GLU A 295 -12.59 -14.06 -11.50
CA GLU A 295 -12.08 -12.68 -11.57
C GLU A 295 -10.94 -12.45 -10.58
N GLU A 296 -9.89 -11.77 -11.04
CA GLU A 296 -8.78 -11.32 -10.19
C GLU A 296 -9.15 -10.05 -9.41
N SER A 297 -8.62 -9.92 -8.19
CA SER A 297 -8.84 -8.79 -7.31
C SER A 297 -7.53 -8.13 -6.85
N PRO A 298 -7.50 -6.81 -6.61
CA PRO A 298 -6.37 -6.16 -5.97
C PRO A 298 -6.09 -6.77 -4.59
N LYS A 299 -4.82 -7.06 -4.31
CA LYS A 299 -4.42 -7.50 -2.97
C LYS A 299 -4.26 -6.31 -2.04
N SER A 300 -5.09 -6.24 -0.98
CA SER A 300 -4.97 -5.21 0.06
C SER A 300 -3.54 -5.16 0.64
N GLY A 301 -2.87 -4.01 0.49
CA GLY A 301 -1.53 -3.73 1.04
C GLY A 301 -0.35 -4.45 0.36
N GLY A 302 -0.57 -5.19 -0.74
CA GLY A 302 0.44 -6.05 -1.36
C GLY A 302 0.98 -5.62 -2.72
N GLY A 303 0.31 -4.70 -3.42
CA GLY A 303 0.60 -4.37 -4.82
C GLY A 303 0.31 -5.55 -5.76
N GLY A 304 -0.59 -5.37 -6.73
CA GLY A 304 -0.88 -6.37 -7.76
C GLY A 304 -2.25 -7.06 -7.63
N LEU A 305 -2.55 -7.88 -8.64
CA LEU A 305 -3.79 -8.62 -8.80
C LEU A 305 -3.60 -10.08 -8.40
N VAL A 306 -4.59 -10.62 -7.69
CA VAL A 306 -4.57 -11.97 -7.18
C VAL A 306 -5.88 -12.71 -7.42
N VAL A 307 -5.79 -14.03 -7.47
CA VAL A 307 -6.93 -14.94 -7.29
C VAL A 307 -6.82 -15.61 -5.93
N GLU A 308 -7.88 -15.51 -5.13
CA GLU A 308 -7.97 -16.19 -3.85
C GLU A 308 -8.19 -17.70 -4.02
N ILE A 309 -7.41 -18.48 -3.28
CA ILE A 309 -7.50 -19.94 -3.24
C ILE A 309 -8.14 -20.33 -1.92
N VAL A 310 -9.32 -20.96 -1.98
CA VAL A 310 -10.13 -21.34 -0.82
C VAL A 310 -10.33 -22.85 -0.83
N GLY A 311 -10.22 -23.46 0.35
CA GLY A 311 -10.41 -24.88 0.48
C GLY A 311 -10.20 -25.42 1.89
N THR A 312 -9.98 -26.72 1.97
CA THR A 312 -9.72 -27.47 3.19
C THR A 312 -8.38 -28.17 3.06
N ALA A 313 -7.49 -27.91 4.00
CA ALA A 313 -6.18 -28.54 4.15
C ALA A 313 -5.97 -28.89 5.62
N THR A 314 -6.31 -30.11 6.02
CA THR A 314 -6.29 -30.53 7.43
C THR A 314 -6.11 -32.03 7.55
N GLY A 315 -6.08 -32.55 8.77
CA GLY A 315 -6.11 -33.98 9.10
C GLY A 315 -5.02 -34.37 10.09
N GLY A 316 -4.92 -35.67 10.32
CA GLY A 316 -4.05 -36.26 11.31
C GLY A 316 -2.57 -36.08 10.98
N PHE A 317 -1.81 -35.68 12.00
CA PHE A 317 -0.38 -35.38 11.88
C PHE A 317 -0.06 -34.34 10.79
N PHE A 318 -1.01 -33.45 10.48
CA PHE A 318 -0.83 -32.38 9.51
C PHE A 318 0.48 -31.63 9.78
N HIS A 319 1.31 -31.54 8.75
CA HIS A 319 2.57 -30.82 8.78
C HIS A 319 2.43 -29.49 8.02
N HIS A 320 2.14 -29.54 6.73
CA HIS A 320 1.92 -28.35 5.90
C HIS A 320 1.09 -28.71 4.67
N TYR A 321 0.67 -27.69 3.90
CA TYR A 321 0.19 -27.83 2.55
C TYR A 321 0.96 -26.95 1.58
N THR A 322 1.00 -27.40 0.32
CA THR A 322 1.53 -26.65 -0.81
C THR A 322 0.41 -26.35 -1.80
N LEU A 323 0.48 -25.15 -2.38
CA LEU A 323 -0.31 -24.71 -3.51
C LEU A 323 0.63 -24.52 -4.69
N GLU A 324 0.23 -25.05 -5.84
CA GLU A 324 0.94 -24.92 -7.10
C GLU A 324 -0.07 -24.66 -8.21
N TRP A 325 0.38 -24.07 -9.31
CA TRP A 325 -0.45 -23.79 -10.46
C TRP A 325 0.25 -24.17 -11.77
N ARG A 326 -0.53 -24.35 -12.82
CA ARG A 326 -0.04 -24.46 -14.20
C ARG A 326 -1.07 -23.90 -15.17
N LYS A 327 -0.62 -23.43 -16.33
CA LYS A 327 -1.51 -23.11 -17.45
C LYS A 327 -1.93 -24.40 -18.14
N VAL A 328 -3.21 -24.56 -18.46
CA VAL A 328 -3.76 -25.76 -19.10
C VAL A 328 -4.45 -25.39 -20.42
N GLU A 329 -4.31 -26.23 -21.43
CA GLU A 329 -5.07 -26.16 -22.69
C GLU A 329 -6.10 -27.30 -22.80
N GLY A 330 -6.67 -27.74 -21.67
CA GLY A 330 -7.74 -28.75 -21.65
C GLY A 330 -7.34 -30.18 -21.25
N ASP A 331 -6.16 -30.37 -20.63
CA ASP A 331 -5.72 -31.69 -20.14
C ASP A 331 -6.22 -32.02 -18.71
N PRO A 332 -6.35 -33.32 -18.36
CA PRO A 332 -6.67 -33.76 -17.01
C PRO A 332 -5.55 -33.47 -15.98
N CYS A 333 -5.90 -33.51 -14.68
CA CYS A 333 -4.98 -33.36 -13.54
C CYS A 333 -3.99 -34.54 -13.47
N GLU A 334 -3.00 -34.54 -14.36
CA GLU A 334 -1.87 -35.47 -14.33
C GLU A 334 -0.73 -34.93 -13.44
N ASP A 335 -0.15 -35.82 -12.63
CA ASP A 335 0.99 -35.54 -11.77
C ASP A 335 2.29 -35.50 -12.61
N ASN A 336 2.43 -34.47 -13.44
CA ASN A 336 3.59 -34.21 -14.30
C ASN A 336 4.49 -33.09 -13.74
N SER A 337 5.64 -32.83 -14.39
CA SER A 337 6.65 -31.89 -13.88
C SER A 337 6.33 -30.40 -14.08
N ASN A 338 5.16 -30.03 -14.60
CA ASN A 338 4.89 -28.66 -15.08
C ASN A 338 4.24 -27.73 -14.04
N TRP A 339 4.22 -28.12 -12.76
CA TRP A 339 3.64 -27.32 -11.69
C TRP A 339 4.59 -26.21 -11.23
N GLN A 340 4.04 -25.02 -10.97
CA GLN A 340 4.76 -23.85 -10.52
C GLN A 340 4.24 -23.38 -9.15
N SER A 341 5.15 -23.04 -8.25
CA SER A 341 4.82 -22.38 -6.97
C SER A 341 5.07 -20.87 -7.02
N LEU A 342 5.64 -20.35 -8.11
CA LEU A 342 5.95 -18.93 -8.28
C LEU A 342 4.67 -18.10 -8.22
N GLY A 343 4.69 -16.99 -7.47
CA GLY A 343 3.54 -16.10 -7.34
C GLY A 343 2.46 -16.60 -6.37
N ILE A 344 2.60 -17.78 -5.77
CA ILE A 344 1.75 -18.22 -4.66
C ILE A 344 2.14 -17.45 -3.39
N ILE A 345 1.15 -16.87 -2.73
CA ILE A 345 1.32 -16.15 -1.49
C ILE A 345 0.48 -16.84 -0.42
N TYR A 346 1.12 -17.35 0.62
CA TYR A 346 0.42 -18.01 1.74
C TYR A 346 0.00 -17.01 2.81
N PRO A 347 -1.07 -17.29 3.57
CA PRO A 347 -1.39 -16.56 4.79
C PRO A 347 -0.19 -16.58 5.74
N GLY A 348 0.24 -15.40 6.21
CA GLY A 348 1.42 -15.26 7.06
C GLY A 348 2.77 -15.14 6.33
N GLY A 349 2.80 -15.25 5.00
CA GLY A 349 3.99 -14.96 4.18
C GLY A 349 5.07 -16.06 4.14
N GLY A 350 4.77 -17.26 4.65
CA GLY A 350 5.66 -18.41 4.56
C GLY A 350 5.76 -19.00 3.14
N ALA A 351 6.69 -19.93 2.93
CA ALA A 351 6.86 -20.64 1.66
C ALA A 351 5.82 -21.76 1.45
N THR A 352 5.12 -22.16 2.51
CA THR A 352 4.07 -23.19 2.51
C THR A 352 2.99 -22.82 3.52
N GLY A 353 1.82 -23.43 3.42
CA GLY A 353 0.75 -23.27 4.39
C GLY A 353 0.94 -24.19 5.60
N THR A 354 1.29 -23.63 6.75
CA THR A 354 1.64 -24.38 7.97
C THR A 354 0.53 -24.42 9.02
N VAL A 355 -0.63 -23.84 8.69
CA VAL A 355 -1.82 -23.79 9.54
C VAL A 355 -2.90 -24.64 8.89
N PRO A 356 -3.49 -25.63 9.60
CA PRO A 356 -4.61 -26.39 9.04
C PRO A 356 -5.80 -25.47 8.82
N MET A 357 -6.47 -25.64 7.68
CA MET A 357 -7.60 -24.81 7.25
C MET A 357 -8.79 -25.69 6.90
N VAL A 358 -10.00 -25.24 7.24
CA VAL A 358 -11.26 -25.89 6.88
C VAL A 358 -12.15 -24.85 6.24
N ALA A 359 -12.51 -25.06 4.98
CA ALA A 359 -13.33 -24.14 4.18
C ALA A 359 -12.89 -22.67 4.26
N GLY A 360 -11.57 -22.43 4.24
CA GLY A 360 -10.97 -21.10 4.44
C GLY A 360 -9.91 -20.77 3.39
N THR A 361 -9.38 -19.55 3.45
CA THR A 361 -8.33 -19.08 2.53
C THR A 361 -7.02 -19.85 2.76
N LEU A 362 -6.60 -20.58 1.74
CA LEU A 362 -5.34 -21.32 1.71
C LEU A 362 -4.19 -20.45 1.17
N GLY A 363 -4.51 -19.43 0.38
CA GLY A 363 -3.52 -18.50 -0.16
C GLY A 363 -4.07 -17.72 -1.34
N TRP A 364 -3.16 -17.06 -2.05
CA TRP A 364 -3.46 -16.25 -3.22
C TRP A 364 -2.47 -16.57 -4.34
N LEU A 365 -2.95 -16.69 -5.56
CA LEU A 365 -2.10 -16.70 -6.75
C LEU A 365 -1.97 -15.26 -7.26
N ASN A 366 -0.75 -14.74 -7.35
CA ASN A 366 -0.48 -13.48 -8.03
C ASN A 366 -0.64 -13.67 -9.55
N THR A 367 -1.70 -13.07 -10.09
CA THR A 367 -2.07 -13.19 -11.50
C THR A 367 -1.63 -11.99 -12.33
N THR A 368 -0.97 -10.98 -11.72
CA THR A 368 -0.60 -9.71 -12.36
C THR A 368 0.11 -9.92 -13.70
N ALA A 369 1.16 -10.77 -13.72
CA ALA A 369 1.93 -11.10 -14.92
C ALA A 369 1.40 -12.32 -15.69
N LEU A 370 0.31 -12.95 -15.22
CA LEU A 370 -0.28 -14.09 -15.90
C LEU A 370 -1.26 -13.61 -16.98
N PRO A 371 -1.16 -14.12 -18.22
CA PRO A 371 -2.11 -13.80 -19.27
C PRO A 371 -3.46 -14.48 -19.01
N ALA A 372 -4.44 -14.16 -19.84
CA ALA A 372 -5.61 -14.98 -20.10
C ALA A 372 -5.40 -16.48 -20.03
N GLY A 373 -6.46 -17.16 -19.62
CA GLY A 373 -6.72 -18.52 -20.08
C GLY A 373 -7.10 -19.46 -18.96
N SER A 374 -7.03 -20.74 -19.26
CA SER A 374 -7.34 -21.79 -18.32
C SER A 374 -6.11 -22.16 -17.50
N TYR A 375 -6.31 -22.23 -16.19
CA TYR A 375 -5.31 -22.55 -15.19
C TYR A 375 -5.83 -23.65 -14.28
N GLU A 376 -4.91 -24.41 -13.72
CA GLU A 376 -5.20 -25.41 -12.71
C GLU A 376 -4.46 -25.06 -11.42
N ILE A 377 -5.12 -25.21 -10.28
CA ILE A 377 -4.51 -25.12 -8.95
C ILE A 377 -4.46 -26.51 -8.35
N ARG A 378 -3.31 -26.90 -7.81
CA ARG A 378 -3.12 -28.11 -7.02
C ARG A 378 -2.87 -27.77 -5.57
N LEU A 379 -3.64 -28.41 -4.69
CA LEU A 379 -3.42 -28.45 -3.26
C LEU A 379 -2.87 -29.82 -2.89
N CYS A 380 -1.69 -29.87 -2.27
CA CYS A 380 -1.17 -31.08 -1.65
C CYS A 380 -0.96 -30.88 -0.16
N VAL A 381 -1.50 -31.79 0.65
CA VAL A 381 -1.43 -31.77 2.11
C VAL A 381 -0.50 -32.89 2.57
N TYR A 382 0.44 -32.55 3.45
CA TYR A 382 1.48 -33.44 3.92
C TYR A 382 1.32 -33.76 5.40
N SER A 383 1.59 -35.02 5.73
CA SER A 383 1.71 -35.49 7.11
C SER A 383 3.16 -35.44 7.55
N SER A 384 3.38 -35.33 8.86
CA SER A 384 4.68 -35.51 9.50
C SER A 384 5.07 -36.98 9.70
N LEU A 385 4.14 -37.91 9.49
CA LEU A 385 4.44 -39.34 9.57
C LEU A 385 5.29 -39.79 8.36
N PRO A 386 6.37 -40.56 8.58
CA PRO A 386 7.15 -41.12 7.47
C PRO A 386 6.27 -42.00 6.57
N ASN A 387 6.38 -41.80 5.24
CA ASN A 387 5.64 -42.55 4.21
C ASN A 387 4.10 -42.44 4.28
N ALA A 388 3.54 -41.51 5.05
CA ALA A 388 2.10 -41.29 5.00
C ALA A 388 1.68 -40.74 3.63
N PRO A 389 0.62 -41.29 3.00
CA PRO A 389 0.17 -40.83 1.71
C PRO A 389 -0.27 -39.36 1.81
N ARG A 390 0.33 -38.49 0.98
CA ARG A 390 -0.12 -37.11 0.82
C ARG A 390 -1.52 -37.11 0.20
N CYS A 391 -2.35 -36.16 0.60
CA CYS A 391 -3.62 -35.90 -0.07
C CYS A 391 -3.37 -34.80 -1.11
N CYS A 392 -3.64 -35.04 -2.40
CA CYS A 392 -3.60 -34.00 -3.42
C CYS A 392 -4.95 -33.85 -4.13
N HIS A 393 -5.34 -32.60 -4.41
CA HIS A 393 -6.57 -32.26 -5.13
C HIS A 393 -6.31 -31.12 -6.11
N CYS A 394 -6.89 -31.20 -7.30
CA CYS A 394 -6.79 -30.18 -8.34
C CYS A 394 -8.15 -29.53 -8.60
N THR A 395 -8.16 -28.25 -8.95
CA THR A 395 -9.31 -27.57 -9.54
C THR A 395 -8.87 -26.75 -10.75
N GLN A 396 -9.72 -26.70 -11.77
CA GLN A 396 -9.50 -25.89 -12.97
C GLN A 396 -10.40 -24.65 -12.94
N PHE A 397 -9.85 -23.55 -13.46
CA PHE A 397 -10.57 -22.30 -13.63
C PHE A 397 -10.06 -21.56 -14.86
N SER A 398 -10.88 -20.67 -15.39
CA SER A 398 -10.47 -19.70 -16.41
C SER A 398 -10.25 -18.36 -15.73
N LEU A 399 -9.05 -17.80 -15.88
CA LEU A 399 -8.69 -16.51 -15.34
C LEU A 399 -9.38 -15.41 -16.17
N PHE A 400 -10.24 -14.65 -15.51
CA PHE A 400 -10.81 -13.42 -16.05
C PHE A 400 -9.88 -12.27 -15.66
N LYS A 401 -9.24 -11.66 -16.66
CA LYS A 401 -8.31 -10.56 -16.44
C LYS A 401 -9.05 -9.24 -16.29
N ARG A 402 -8.60 -8.47 -15.32
CA ARG A 402 -9.09 -7.13 -14.99
C ARG A 402 -7.89 -6.21 -14.80
N LEU A 403 -7.25 -5.93 -15.93
CA LEU A 403 -6.08 -5.08 -16.02
C LEU A 403 -6.52 -3.63 -16.18
N VAL A 404 -6.95 -3.02 -15.09
CA VAL A 404 -7.41 -1.63 -15.04
C VAL A 404 -6.53 -0.87 -14.04
N TRP A 405 -5.62 -0.04 -14.52
CA TRP A 405 -4.80 0.84 -13.69
C TRP A 405 -4.16 1.98 -14.48
N ILE A 406 -3.75 3.03 -13.78
CA ILE A 406 -2.89 4.12 -14.26
C ILE A 406 -1.45 3.83 -13.80
N ASP A 407 -0.48 3.82 -14.72
CA ASP A 407 0.92 3.51 -14.41
C ASP A 407 1.82 4.75 -14.44
N ARG A 408 1.52 5.73 -15.30
CA ARG A 408 2.30 6.94 -15.51
C ARG A 408 1.42 8.11 -15.94
N VAL A 409 1.86 9.30 -15.58
CA VAL A 409 1.30 10.58 -16.03
C VAL A 409 2.45 11.48 -16.45
N ALA A 410 2.43 12.04 -17.66
CA ALA A 410 3.56 12.80 -18.21
C ALA A 410 4.90 12.04 -18.17
N ASN A 411 4.88 10.73 -18.42
CA ASN A 411 5.97 9.75 -18.21
C ASN A 411 6.44 9.53 -16.75
N ALA A 412 5.99 10.33 -15.78
CA ALA A 412 6.27 10.13 -14.37
C ALA A 412 5.57 8.86 -13.86
N PRO A 413 6.31 7.83 -13.41
CA PRO A 413 5.71 6.59 -12.90
C PRO A 413 5.01 6.75 -11.56
N VAL A 414 4.01 5.91 -11.33
CA VAL A 414 3.43 5.68 -10.01
C VAL A 414 4.47 5.02 -9.09
N GLN A 415 4.55 5.48 -7.85
CA GLN A 415 5.46 4.96 -6.85
C GLN A 415 5.12 3.50 -6.46
N THR A 416 6.14 2.64 -6.45
CA THR A 416 6.09 1.26 -5.94
C THR A 416 7.14 1.04 -4.84
N PRO A 417 6.83 0.27 -3.78
CA PRO A 417 5.49 -0.06 -3.26
C PRO A 417 4.78 1.18 -2.68
N LEU A 418 3.44 1.28 -2.64
CA LEU A 418 2.42 0.21 -2.74
C LEU A 418 1.94 -0.13 -4.17
N GLY A 419 2.22 0.71 -5.17
CA GLY A 419 2.01 0.41 -6.59
C GLY A 419 0.65 0.86 -7.17
N PRO A 420 0.42 0.62 -8.47
CA PRO A 420 -0.63 1.28 -9.26
C PRO A 420 -2.07 0.85 -8.94
N PHE A 421 -2.25 -0.07 -7.99
CA PHE A 421 -3.58 -0.49 -7.52
C PHE A 421 -3.94 0.13 -6.16
N VAL A 422 -3.15 1.10 -5.70
CA VAL A 422 -3.39 1.85 -4.47
C VAL A 422 -3.56 3.31 -4.85
N SER A 423 -4.79 3.79 -4.66
CA SER A 423 -5.31 5.10 -5.01
C SER A 423 -4.52 6.31 -4.47
N THR A 424 -3.80 6.09 -3.36
CA THR A 424 -2.97 7.11 -2.69
C THR A 424 -1.50 7.06 -3.13
N SER A 425 -1.13 6.18 -4.08
CA SER A 425 0.25 6.12 -4.57
C SER A 425 0.53 7.31 -5.47
N PRO A 426 1.49 8.19 -5.12
CA PRO A 426 1.75 9.37 -5.93
C PRO A 426 2.52 9.03 -7.21
N ILE A 427 2.46 9.92 -8.18
CA ILE A 427 3.39 9.93 -9.32
C ILE A 427 4.73 10.55 -8.89
N VAL A 428 5.84 9.95 -9.32
CA VAL A 428 7.19 10.31 -8.91
C VAL A 428 8.14 10.41 -10.11
N ASN A 429 9.24 11.14 -9.97
CA ASN A 429 10.24 11.27 -11.05
C ASN A 429 10.92 9.94 -11.43
N THR A 430 11.07 9.04 -10.46
CA THR A 430 11.76 7.75 -10.60
C THR A 430 11.13 6.71 -9.68
N ASN A 431 11.02 5.47 -10.14
CA ASN A 431 10.43 4.37 -9.37
C ASN A 431 11.43 3.20 -9.30
N PRO A 432 11.78 2.66 -8.11
CA PRO A 432 11.27 3.00 -6.77
C PRO A 432 11.93 4.21 -6.11
N GLY A 433 11.20 4.87 -5.20
CA GLY A 433 11.74 5.82 -4.21
C GLY A 433 11.96 7.27 -4.65
N GLY A 434 11.45 7.67 -5.82
CA GLY A 434 11.53 9.05 -6.31
C GLY A 434 10.71 10.04 -5.49
N ILE A 435 10.85 11.32 -5.85
CA ILE A 435 10.07 12.43 -5.27
C ILE A 435 8.82 12.68 -6.11
N VAL A 436 7.75 13.14 -5.47
CA VAL A 436 6.48 13.50 -6.13
C VAL A 436 6.71 14.63 -7.13
N VAL A 437 6.23 14.52 -8.36
CA VAL A 437 6.41 15.58 -9.37
C VAL A 437 5.08 16.19 -9.80
N PRO A 438 5.03 17.52 -10.05
CA PRO A 438 3.90 18.14 -10.70
C PRO A 438 3.96 17.89 -12.22
N VAL A 439 2.79 17.88 -12.87
CA VAL A 439 2.65 17.70 -14.32
C VAL A 439 1.83 18.83 -14.93
N GLY A 440 2.04 19.15 -16.21
CA GLY A 440 1.47 20.36 -16.79
C GLY A 440 1.55 20.45 -18.30
N GLY A 441 0.80 21.39 -18.86
CA GLY A 441 0.71 21.63 -20.31
C GLY A 441 0.19 20.41 -21.08
N CYS A 442 1.09 19.73 -21.79
CA CYS A 442 0.79 18.54 -22.56
C CYS A 442 0.99 17.29 -21.68
N VAL A 443 -0.09 16.59 -21.32
CA VAL A 443 -0.04 15.39 -20.47
C VAL A 443 -0.64 14.17 -21.18
N THR A 444 0.13 13.09 -21.30
CA THR A 444 -0.37 11.74 -21.60
C THR A 444 -0.50 10.95 -20.30
N VAL A 445 -1.54 10.11 -20.24
CA VAL A 445 -1.74 9.17 -19.15
C VAL A 445 -1.57 7.78 -19.73
N LYS A 446 -0.75 6.96 -19.08
CA LYS A 446 -0.48 5.59 -19.50
C LYS A 446 -1.00 4.62 -18.43
N GLY A 447 -1.27 3.39 -18.85
CA GLY A 447 -1.75 2.34 -17.99
C GLY A 447 -2.39 1.21 -18.79
N SER A 448 -3.30 0.51 -18.15
CA SER A 448 -4.06 -0.58 -18.77
C SER A 448 -5.55 -0.35 -18.60
N ALA A 449 -6.31 -0.60 -19.66
CA ALA A 449 -7.76 -0.62 -19.67
C ALA A 449 -8.22 -1.88 -20.40
N PHE A 450 -8.11 -3.02 -19.73
CA PHE A 450 -8.45 -4.32 -20.30
C PHE A 450 -9.24 -5.18 -19.32
N VAL A 451 -10.40 -5.65 -19.79
CA VAL A 451 -11.25 -6.61 -19.08
C VAL A 451 -11.69 -7.72 -20.04
N GLY A 452 -11.56 -8.98 -19.64
CA GLY A 452 -12.11 -10.07 -20.43
C GLY A 452 -11.59 -11.48 -20.16
N GLU A 453 -11.75 -12.32 -21.20
CA GLU A 453 -11.12 -13.64 -21.40
C GLU A 453 -11.88 -14.89 -20.92
N CYS A 454 -13.03 -14.72 -20.27
CA CYS A 454 -14.05 -15.78 -20.18
C CYS A 454 -15.46 -15.18 -20.07
N ASN A 455 -16.50 -16.02 -20.22
CA ASN A 455 -17.92 -15.63 -20.19
C ASN A 455 -18.37 -14.62 -21.26
N ASN A 456 -17.66 -14.47 -22.38
CA ASN A 456 -17.93 -13.44 -23.41
C ASN A 456 -17.98 -11.99 -22.86
N ARG A 457 -17.51 -11.77 -21.63
CA ARG A 457 -17.32 -10.46 -21.03
C ARG A 457 -16.07 -9.84 -21.66
N LYS A 458 -16.21 -8.63 -22.17
CA LYS A 458 -15.14 -7.86 -22.83
C LYS A 458 -15.28 -6.39 -22.44
N ILE A 459 -14.23 -5.61 -22.66
CA ILE A 459 -14.34 -4.15 -22.56
C ILE A 459 -15.42 -3.60 -23.53
N LYS A 460 -16.26 -2.71 -23.03
CA LYS A 460 -17.24 -1.95 -23.81
C LYS A 460 -16.69 -0.57 -24.12
N CYS A 461 -16.41 0.21 -23.08
CA CYS A 461 -15.80 1.53 -23.19
C CYS A 461 -14.87 1.78 -22.00
N PHE A 462 -13.97 2.74 -22.15
CA PHE A 462 -13.31 3.35 -21.00
C PHE A 462 -13.28 4.87 -21.14
N ASP A 463 -13.17 5.54 -20.01
CA ASP A 463 -13.00 6.98 -19.90
C ASP A 463 -11.93 7.30 -18.86
N LEU A 464 -11.26 8.41 -19.06
CA LEU A 464 -10.28 8.95 -18.12
C LEU A 464 -10.84 10.25 -17.57
N ARG A 465 -11.31 10.22 -16.34
CA ARG A 465 -12.01 11.33 -15.69
C ARG A 465 -11.11 12.01 -14.67
N PHE A 466 -11.46 13.22 -14.27
CA PHE A 466 -10.76 13.94 -13.21
C PHE A 466 -11.75 14.45 -12.16
N GLY A 467 -11.28 14.48 -10.92
CA GLY A 467 -11.91 15.11 -9.77
C GLY A 467 -10.95 16.13 -9.15
N LEU A 468 -11.53 17.11 -8.48
CA LEU A 468 -10.81 18.15 -7.75
C LEU A 468 -10.40 17.63 -6.38
N GLU A 469 -9.24 18.06 -5.89
CA GLU A 469 -8.62 17.59 -4.66
C GLU A 469 -8.24 16.09 -4.67
N TRP A 470 -7.77 15.63 -3.52
CA TRP A 470 -7.55 14.22 -3.21
C TRP A 470 -8.86 13.54 -2.84
N LEU A 471 -9.53 13.00 -3.86
CA LEU A 471 -10.75 12.22 -3.67
C LEU A 471 -10.40 10.79 -3.23
N PRO A 472 -11.27 10.13 -2.43
CA PRO A 472 -11.11 8.72 -2.10
C PRO A 472 -11.10 7.87 -3.37
N GLY A 473 -10.32 6.81 -3.39
CA GLY A 473 -10.26 5.87 -4.50
C GLY A 473 -11.06 4.57 -4.29
N PRO A 474 -11.08 3.67 -5.29
CA PRO A 474 -11.81 2.40 -5.20
C PRO A 474 -11.39 1.58 -3.97
N GLY A 475 -12.36 1.24 -3.12
CA GLY A 475 -12.13 0.49 -1.87
C GLY A 475 -11.85 1.36 -0.64
N GLU A 476 -11.77 2.69 -0.80
CA GLU A 476 -11.71 3.63 0.32
C GLU A 476 -13.12 4.12 0.71
N VAL A 477 -13.29 4.50 1.98
CA VAL A 477 -14.54 5.05 2.49
C VAL A 477 -14.82 6.40 1.82
N GLY A 478 -16.03 6.55 1.28
CA GLY A 478 -16.46 7.80 0.61
C GLY A 478 -16.17 7.85 -0.89
N PHE A 479 -15.64 6.78 -1.50
CA PHE A 479 -15.47 6.73 -2.96
C PHE A 479 -16.80 6.87 -3.70
N ASN A 480 -16.89 7.86 -4.58
CA ASN A 480 -18.03 8.10 -5.45
C ASN A 480 -17.57 8.51 -6.86
N PRO A 481 -17.76 7.64 -7.88
CA PRO A 481 -17.41 7.95 -9.27
C PRO A 481 -18.10 9.20 -9.86
N ALA A 482 -19.21 9.65 -9.27
CA ALA A 482 -19.91 10.84 -9.72
C ALA A 482 -19.15 12.14 -9.42
N ASP A 483 -18.22 12.13 -8.45
CA ASP A 483 -17.43 13.31 -8.07
C ASP A 483 -16.37 13.68 -9.13
N PHE A 484 -16.11 12.78 -10.08
CA PHE A 484 -15.15 12.96 -11.17
C PHE A 484 -15.81 13.57 -12.41
N THR A 485 -16.04 14.87 -12.38
CA THR A 485 -17.04 15.53 -13.25
C THR A 485 -16.65 15.72 -14.73
N GLY A 486 -15.36 15.68 -15.08
CA GLY A 486 -14.89 15.89 -16.46
C GLY A 486 -14.04 14.76 -17.01
N SER A 487 -13.84 14.73 -18.34
CA SER A 487 -13.04 13.73 -19.06
C SER A 487 -11.79 14.35 -19.67
N LEU A 488 -10.65 13.67 -19.54
CA LEU A 488 -9.38 13.94 -20.22
C LEU A 488 -9.44 13.53 -21.71
N LEU A 489 -10.47 12.81 -22.13
CA LEU A 489 -10.63 12.37 -23.51
C LEU A 489 -11.37 13.38 -24.41
N VAL A 490 -11.66 14.58 -23.90
CA VAL A 490 -12.24 15.70 -24.66
C VAL A 490 -11.29 16.14 -25.79
N PRO A 491 -11.80 16.49 -26.99
CA PRO A 491 -13.21 16.56 -27.38
C PRO A 491 -13.82 15.23 -27.86
N TYR A 492 -13.05 14.13 -27.85
CA TYR A 492 -13.47 12.85 -28.43
C TYR A 492 -14.44 12.06 -27.53
N GLY A 493 -14.35 12.25 -26.21
CA GLY A 493 -15.16 11.54 -25.22
C GLY A 493 -14.65 10.12 -24.94
N PRO A 494 -15.45 9.29 -24.24
CA PRO A 494 -15.06 7.91 -23.90
C PRO A 494 -14.70 7.08 -25.14
N THR A 495 -13.65 6.27 -25.03
CA THR A 495 -13.24 5.38 -26.12
C THR A 495 -14.02 4.07 -26.02
N CYS A 496 -14.88 3.83 -27.02
CA CYS A 496 -15.77 2.67 -27.07
C CYS A 496 -15.39 1.67 -28.17
N TYR A 497 -15.33 0.40 -27.81
CA TYR A 497 -15.08 -0.72 -28.72
C TYR A 497 -16.35 -1.18 -29.43
N THR A 498 -17.52 -0.99 -28.80
CA THR A 498 -18.81 -1.38 -29.37
C THR A 498 -19.18 -0.50 -30.55
N ASP A 499 -19.71 -1.12 -31.59
CA ASP A 499 -20.16 -0.42 -32.79
C ASP A 499 -21.44 -1.06 -33.34
N ALA A 500 -22.32 -0.25 -33.94
CA ALA A 500 -23.53 -0.78 -34.57
C ALA A 500 -23.20 -1.71 -35.76
N ASN A 501 -22.03 -1.53 -36.38
CA ASN A 501 -21.50 -2.42 -37.41
C ASN A 501 -20.54 -3.46 -36.81
N PRO A 502 -20.89 -4.76 -36.80
CA PRO A 502 -20.03 -5.82 -36.25
C PRO A 502 -18.65 -5.91 -36.91
N ALA A 503 -18.52 -5.52 -38.18
CA ALA A 503 -17.23 -5.51 -38.86
C ALA A 503 -16.31 -4.41 -38.31
N VAL A 504 -16.87 -3.23 -38.01
CA VAL A 504 -16.14 -2.12 -37.38
C VAL A 504 -15.77 -2.47 -35.95
N GLU A 505 -16.70 -3.03 -35.17
CA GLU A 505 -16.43 -3.51 -33.82
C GLU A 505 -15.31 -4.57 -33.81
N SER A 506 -15.33 -5.51 -34.76
CA SER A 506 -14.26 -6.51 -34.89
C SER A 506 -12.89 -5.87 -35.16
N GLN A 507 -12.82 -4.79 -35.96
CA GLN A 507 -11.58 -4.05 -36.20
C GLN A 507 -11.13 -3.27 -34.96
N LYS A 508 -12.06 -2.59 -34.26
CA LYS A 508 -11.78 -1.91 -32.98
C LYS A 508 -11.25 -2.87 -31.92
N ARG A 509 -11.73 -4.12 -31.91
CA ARG A 509 -11.29 -5.19 -31.00
C ARG A 509 -10.06 -5.98 -31.46
N ALA A 510 -9.43 -5.58 -32.56
CA ALA A 510 -8.24 -6.26 -33.05
C ALA A 510 -7.07 -6.20 -32.02
N PRO A 511 -6.14 -7.17 -32.02
CA PRO A 511 -5.08 -7.25 -31.01
C PRO A 511 -4.23 -5.98 -30.87
N TRP A 512 -4.00 -5.23 -31.94
CA TRP A 512 -3.23 -3.97 -31.92
C TRP A 512 -3.94 -2.81 -31.20
N ASN A 513 -5.22 -2.96 -30.88
CA ASN A 513 -6.03 -1.99 -30.15
C ASN A 513 -6.23 -2.40 -28.67
N GLN A 514 -5.49 -3.38 -28.16
CA GLN A 514 -5.47 -3.69 -26.73
C GLN A 514 -4.71 -2.60 -25.95
N LEU A 515 -5.29 -2.17 -24.83
CA LEU A 515 -4.74 -1.17 -23.92
C LEU A 515 -4.15 -1.87 -22.68
N ILE A 516 -2.93 -2.38 -22.84
CA ILE A 516 -2.14 -2.96 -21.75
C ILE A 516 -0.81 -2.25 -21.74
N GLU A 517 -0.51 -1.48 -20.69
CA GLU A 517 0.69 -0.64 -20.55
C GLU A 517 0.89 0.34 -21.73
N ARG A 518 -0.20 1.00 -22.16
CA ARG A 518 -0.22 1.96 -23.28
C ARG A 518 -0.86 3.28 -22.87
N ALA A 519 -0.84 4.27 -23.76
CA ALA A 519 -1.52 5.53 -23.54
C ALA A 519 -3.04 5.32 -23.42
N LEU A 520 -3.59 5.75 -22.29
CA LEU A 520 -5.02 5.84 -22.01
C LEU A 520 -5.62 7.13 -22.59
N THR A 521 -4.81 8.18 -22.80
CA THR A 521 -5.18 9.34 -23.63
C THR A 521 -5.14 8.98 -25.11
N THR A 522 -6.12 8.19 -25.54
CA THR A 522 -6.23 7.69 -26.91
C THR A 522 -7.68 7.78 -27.40
N HIS A 523 -7.87 7.75 -28.71
CA HIS A 523 -9.18 7.62 -29.34
C HIS A 523 -9.07 6.74 -30.60
N PHE A 524 -10.20 6.22 -31.08
CA PHE A 524 -10.24 5.44 -32.31
C PHE A 524 -10.27 6.34 -33.54
N VAL A 525 -9.36 6.09 -34.48
CA VAL A 525 -9.35 6.73 -35.81
C VAL A 525 -9.34 5.68 -36.91
N GLU A 526 -10.02 5.98 -38.02
CA GLU A 526 -9.86 5.21 -39.25
C GLU A 526 -8.57 5.68 -39.95
N THR A 527 -7.68 4.74 -40.24
CA THR A 527 -6.41 5.00 -40.91
C THR A 527 -6.20 4.01 -42.04
N GLU A 528 -5.45 4.44 -43.06
CA GLU A 528 -5.09 3.60 -44.20
C GLU A 528 -3.68 3.06 -43.99
N ILE A 529 -3.53 1.73 -44.03
CA ILE A 529 -2.23 1.07 -44.00
C ILE A 529 -2.01 0.35 -45.34
N ASP A 530 -0.78 0.36 -45.82
CA ASP A 530 -0.40 -0.45 -46.97
C ASP A 530 0.08 -1.83 -46.49
N LEU A 531 -0.67 -2.87 -46.86
CA LEU A 531 -0.25 -4.26 -46.67
C LEU A 531 -0.01 -4.87 -48.05
N PHE A 532 1.26 -5.11 -48.38
CA PHE A 532 1.70 -5.75 -49.62
C PHE A 532 1.35 -4.99 -50.91
N GLY A 533 1.42 -3.65 -50.89
CA GLY A 533 1.14 -2.78 -52.03
C GLY A 533 -0.35 -2.53 -52.25
N SER A 534 -1.18 -2.80 -51.23
CA SER A 534 -2.62 -2.60 -51.26
C SER A 534 -3.07 -1.79 -50.03
N PRO A 535 -3.73 -0.64 -50.21
CA PRO A 535 -4.24 0.14 -49.09
C PRO A 535 -5.44 -0.55 -48.43
N PHE A 536 -5.41 -0.68 -47.11
CA PHE A 536 -6.48 -1.19 -46.27
C PHE A 536 -6.85 -0.17 -45.22
N LYS A 537 -8.15 0.12 -45.10
CA LYS A 537 -8.69 0.89 -43.99
C LYS A 537 -8.81 0.03 -42.76
N ILE A 538 -8.24 0.49 -41.65
CA ILE A 538 -8.34 -0.14 -40.35
C ILE A 538 -8.71 0.89 -39.29
N TRP A 539 -9.36 0.43 -38.22
CA TRP A 539 -9.50 1.20 -36.99
C TRP A 539 -8.28 1.00 -36.10
N LYS A 540 -7.67 2.11 -35.68
CA LYS A 540 -6.49 2.12 -34.81
C LYS A 540 -6.69 3.10 -33.65
N LEU A 541 -6.21 2.73 -32.47
CA LEU A 541 -6.04 3.65 -31.36
C LEU A 541 -4.92 4.66 -31.68
N GLN A 542 -5.25 5.94 -31.63
CA GLN A 542 -4.34 7.06 -31.77
C GLN A 542 -4.17 7.78 -30.43
N ASP A 543 -2.97 7.64 -29.88
CA ASP A 543 -2.49 8.38 -28.73
C ASP A 543 -2.53 9.89 -29.03
N PHE A 544 -2.94 10.66 -28.05
CA PHE A 544 -2.85 12.12 -28.08
C PHE A 544 -2.43 12.63 -26.70
N CYS A 545 -2.05 13.90 -26.68
CA CYS A 545 -1.66 14.58 -25.46
C CYS A 545 -2.79 15.51 -25.01
N PHE A 546 -3.24 15.35 -23.77
CA PHE A 546 -4.25 16.21 -23.18
C PHE A 546 -3.64 17.56 -22.79
N ASN A 547 -4.23 18.66 -23.26
CA ASN A 547 -3.81 20.01 -22.88
C ASN A 547 -4.46 20.41 -21.55
N SER A 548 -3.78 20.18 -20.43
CA SER A 548 -4.30 20.49 -19.09
C SER A 548 -4.57 21.97 -18.90
N GLY A 549 -3.71 22.85 -19.41
CA GLY A 549 -3.90 24.31 -19.34
C GLY A 549 -5.09 24.83 -20.17
N GLY A 550 -5.59 24.03 -21.13
CA GLY A 550 -6.72 24.40 -21.99
C GLY A 550 -8.04 23.72 -21.65
N LEU A 551 -8.02 22.56 -20.96
CA LEU A 551 -9.20 21.68 -20.85
C LEU A 551 -9.63 21.35 -19.41
N LEU A 552 -8.78 21.53 -18.40
CA LEU A 552 -9.20 21.43 -16.98
C LEU A 552 -10.12 22.61 -16.60
N PRO A 553 -11.01 22.50 -15.60
CA PRO A 553 -12.04 23.51 -15.34
C PRO A 553 -11.43 24.86 -14.90
N VAL A 554 -11.99 25.96 -15.43
CA VAL A 554 -11.72 27.33 -14.96
C VAL A 554 -12.79 27.78 -13.99
N GLY A 555 -12.43 28.70 -13.08
CA GLY A 555 -13.40 29.31 -12.17
C GLY A 555 -14.12 28.28 -11.30
N VAL A 556 -13.38 27.26 -10.86
CA VAL A 556 -13.86 26.32 -9.85
C VAL A 556 -14.26 27.12 -8.62
N ASN A 557 -15.43 26.82 -8.06
CA ASN A 557 -15.84 27.40 -6.79
C ASN A 557 -15.68 26.36 -5.69
N ASN A 558 -15.23 26.80 -4.51
CA ASN A 558 -15.27 26.01 -3.30
C ASN A 558 -16.71 25.70 -2.88
N THR A 559 -16.87 24.90 -1.83
CA THR A 559 -18.18 24.48 -1.31
C THR A 559 -19.07 25.64 -0.84
N ALA A 560 -18.50 26.81 -0.56
CA ALA A 560 -19.22 28.04 -0.21
C ALA A 560 -19.62 28.89 -1.44
N GLY A 561 -19.33 28.42 -2.66
CA GLY A 561 -19.62 29.14 -3.90
C GLY A 561 -18.63 30.28 -4.22
N CYS A 562 -17.50 30.33 -3.52
CA CYS A 562 -16.43 31.30 -3.76
C CYS A 562 -15.37 30.73 -4.70
N PRO A 563 -14.67 31.56 -5.49
CA PRO A 563 -13.55 31.09 -6.32
C PRO A 563 -12.57 30.26 -5.50
N ASP A 564 -12.27 29.07 -5.98
CA ASP A 564 -11.37 28.12 -5.36
C ASP A 564 -9.93 28.59 -5.51
N GLU A 565 -9.28 28.85 -4.38
CA GLU A 565 -7.89 29.31 -4.34
C GLU A 565 -6.89 28.19 -4.64
N HIS A 566 -7.27 26.92 -4.45
CA HIS A 566 -6.42 25.75 -4.64
C HIS A 566 -6.34 25.28 -6.10
N HIS A 567 -7.29 25.69 -6.96
CA HIS A 567 -7.42 25.24 -8.36
C HIS A 567 -7.23 26.36 -9.40
N ARG A 568 -6.59 27.46 -9.01
CA ARG A 568 -6.43 28.65 -9.86
C ARG A 568 -5.61 28.33 -11.10
N CYS A 569 -6.02 28.90 -12.23
CA CYS A 569 -5.33 28.71 -13.50
C CYS A 569 -5.21 27.22 -13.85
N ARG A 570 -6.24 26.44 -13.47
CA ARG A 570 -6.31 25.00 -13.72
C ARG A 570 -5.14 24.21 -13.11
N SER A 571 -4.56 24.74 -12.05
CA SER A 571 -3.39 24.18 -11.34
C SER A 571 -3.84 23.84 -9.93
N GLY A 572 -3.37 22.75 -9.34
CA GLY A 572 -3.83 22.30 -8.03
C GLY A 572 -3.71 20.79 -7.84
N LYS A 573 -4.40 20.27 -6.83
CA LYS A 573 -4.46 18.84 -6.52
C LYS A 573 -5.61 18.19 -7.29
N TYR A 574 -5.32 17.18 -8.09
CA TYR A 574 -6.36 16.45 -8.79
C TYR A 574 -6.25 14.95 -8.51
N THR A 575 -7.39 14.28 -8.66
CA THR A 575 -7.45 12.82 -8.72
C THR A 575 -7.95 12.41 -10.08
N LEU A 576 -7.17 11.60 -10.81
CA LEU A 576 -7.63 10.96 -12.03
C LEU A 576 -8.39 9.69 -11.70
N LEU A 577 -9.42 9.38 -12.48
CA LEU A 577 -10.20 8.16 -12.42
C LEU A 577 -10.19 7.50 -13.79
N LEU A 578 -9.57 6.34 -13.90
CA LEU A 578 -9.80 5.43 -15.00
C LEU A 578 -11.10 4.66 -14.73
N GLN A 579 -12.10 4.86 -15.58
CA GLN A 579 -13.37 4.14 -15.53
C GLN A 579 -13.47 3.20 -16.73
N VAL A 580 -13.62 1.91 -16.49
CA VAL A 580 -13.80 0.88 -17.53
C VAL A 580 -15.16 0.21 -17.37
N GLU A 581 -15.95 0.21 -18.43
CA GLU A 581 -17.23 -0.51 -18.51
C GLU A 581 -17.05 -1.80 -19.32
N ASP A 582 -17.55 -2.93 -18.82
CA ASP A 582 -17.62 -4.18 -19.58
C ASP A 582 -18.94 -4.32 -20.38
N THR A 583 -19.01 -5.35 -21.24
CA THR A 583 -20.19 -5.63 -22.08
C THR A 583 -21.45 -6.03 -21.30
N LEU A 584 -21.36 -6.27 -19.99
CA LEU A 584 -22.50 -6.52 -19.11
C LEU A 584 -22.88 -5.29 -18.26
N GLY A 585 -22.18 -4.16 -18.44
CA GLY A 585 -22.42 -2.92 -17.70
C GLY A 585 -21.74 -2.86 -16.34
N ASN A 586 -20.84 -3.80 -16.02
CA ASN A 586 -20.04 -3.70 -14.80
C ASN A 586 -18.97 -2.62 -14.96
N LEU A 587 -18.76 -1.86 -13.89
CA LEU A 587 -17.78 -0.77 -13.86
C LEU A 587 -16.59 -1.18 -12.99
N VAL A 588 -15.40 -0.96 -13.53
CA VAL A 588 -14.12 -1.17 -12.85
C VAL A 588 -13.38 0.15 -12.85
N TYR A 589 -12.75 0.46 -11.73
CA TYR A 589 -12.11 1.74 -11.50
C TYR A 589 -10.67 1.57 -11.03
N ASP A 590 -9.85 2.55 -11.41
CA ASP A 590 -8.59 2.86 -10.76
C ASP A 590 -8.46 4.37 -10.64
N THR A 591 -7.75 4.86 -9.63
CA THR A 591 -7.58 6.30 -9.41
C THR A 591 -6.15 6.62 -9.07
N GLN A 592 -5.64 7.77 -9.49
CA GLN A 592 -4.34 8.25 -9.05
C GLN A 592 -4.33 9.75 -8.74
N GLN A 593 -3.71 10.10 -7.62
CA GLN A 593 -3.56 11.47 -7.14
C GLN A 593 -2.31 12.12 -7.72
N LEU A 594 -2.44 13.36 -8.17
CA LEU A 594 -1.33 14.14 -8.70
C LEU A 594 -1.54 15.65 -8.59
N TRP A 595 -0.46 16.39 -8.84
CA TRP A 595 -0.46 17.85 -8.92
C TRP A 595 -0.43 18.27 -10.37
N PHE A 596 -1.39 19.11 -10.77
CA PHE A 596 -1.31 19.83 -12.03
C PHE A 596 -0.72 21.21 -11.80
N ASP A 597 0.26 21.58 -12.60
CA ASP A 597 0.77 22.95 -12.70
C ASP A 597 0.57 23.44 -14.13
N ASN A 598 -0.20 24.50 -14.29
CA ASN A 598 -0.43 25.19 -15.55
C ASN A 598 -0.19 26.70 -15.38
N LYS A 599 0.51 27.12 -14.32
CA LYS A 599 0.85 28.52 -14.09
C LYS A 599 2.05 28.88 -14.98
N PRO A 600 2.04 30.06 -15.61
CA PRO A 600 3.14 30.50 -16.45
C PRO A 600 4.28 31.06 -15.59
N ILE A 601 5.51 30.69 -15.94
CA ILE A 601 6.69 31.31 -15.37
C ILE A 601 6.87 32.76 -15.88
N SER A 602 7.22 33.66 -14.98
CA SER A 602 7.45 35.08 -15.26
C SER A 602 8.94 35.41 -15.29
N VAL A 603 9.42 35.89 -16.44
CA VAL A 603 10.83 36.18 -16.66
C VAL A 603 11.02 37.55 -17.31
N GLU A 604 11.76 38.43 -16.64
CA GLU A 604 12.06 39.78 -17.12
C GLU A 604 13.46 40.21 -16.67
N PHE A 605 14.26 40.74 -17.60
CA PHE A 605 15.50 41.43 -17.25
C PHE A 605 15.25 42.94 -17.21
N SER A 606 15.48 43.57 -16.05
CA SER A 606 15.14 44.98 -15.84
C SER A 606 16.32 45.93 -16.06
N GLY A 607 17.57 45.45 -15.94
CA GLY A 607 18.75 46.23 -16.26
C GLY A 607 19.91 46.06 -15.28
N ILE A 608 20.84 47.01 -15.38
CA ILE A 608 22.07 47.07 -14.57
C ILE A 608 21.92 48.20 -13.54
N GLU A 609 22.27 47.92 -12.29
CA GLU A 609 22.19 48.88 -11.19
C GLU A 609 22.94 50.18 -11.51
N GLY A 610 22.25 51.31 -11.38
CA GLY A 610 22.81 52.64 -11.62
C GLY A 610 22.94 53.03 -13.10
N LEU A 611 22.49 52.19 -14.03
CA LEU A 611 22.45 52.51 -15.46
C LEU A 611 21.02 52.91 -15.88
N PRO A 612 20.79 54.16 -16.31
CA PRO A 612 19.50 54.58 -16.85
C PRO A 612 19.10 53.79 -18.11
N GLY A 613 17.80 53.63 -18.33
CA GLY A 613 17.28 53.05 -19.56
C GLY A 613 17.77 53.83 -20.80
N CYS A 614 18.05 53.09 -21.88
CA CYS A 614 18.53 53.63 -23.16
C CYS A 614 19.86 54.41 -23.10
N SER A 615 20.74 54.08 -22.14
CA SER A 615 22.08 54.65 -22.03
C SER A 615 23.18 53.62 -22.27
N ASP A 616 24.32 54.08 -22.79
CA ASP A 616 25.51 53.26 -22.95
C ASP A 616 26.19 53.04 -21.59
N LEU A 617 26.67 51.82 -21.34
CA LEU A 617 27.46 51.52 -20.16
C LEU A 617 28.90 51.94 -20.39
N LYS A 618 29.34 53.00 -19.70
CA LYS A 618 30.76 53.38 -19.63
C LYS A 618 31.39 52.76 -18.40
N LEU A 619 32.47 52.00 -18.54
CA LEU A 619 33.14 51.39 -17.39
C LEU A 619 33.62 52.44 -16.38
N SER A 620 34.08 53.60 -16.84
CA SER A 620 34.52 54.71 -15.98
C SER A 620 33.42 55.28 -15.07
N GLN A 621 32.14 55.10 -15.41
CA GLN A 621 31.02 55.50 -14.57
C GLN A 621 30.94 54.67 -13.28
N PHE A 622 31.45 53.45 -13.32
CA PHE A 622 31.26 52.45 -12.27
C PHE A 622 32.56 51.98 -11.62
N VAL A 623 33.67 52.12 -12.33
CA VAL A 623 34.99 51.71 -11.88
C VAL A 623 35.79 52.96 -11.49
N PRO A 624 36.23 53.10 -10.23
CA PRO A 624 37.09 54.20 -9.82
C PRO A 624 38.35 54.29 -10.68
N GLY A 625 38.81 55.51 -10.97
CA GLY A 625 40.07 55.71 -11.71
C GLY A 625 41.24 55.03 -11.01
N GLY A 626 41.95 54.15 -11.72
CA GLY A 626 43.08 53.38 -11.17
C GLY A 626 42.68 52.14 -10.35
N ALA A 627 41.43 51.67 -10.44
CA ALA A 627 41.01 50.45 -9.74
C ALA A 627 41.88 49.24 -10.14
N PRO A 628 42.46 48.50 -9.18
CA PRO A 628 43.34 47.39 -9.47
C PRO A 628 42.57 46.20 -10.06
N CYS A 629 43.16 45.51 -11.04
CA CYS A 629 42.53 44.32 -11.61
C CYS A 629 42.29 43.22 -10.57
N GLY A 630 43.11 43.11 -9.51
CA GLY A 630 42.95 42.10 -8.47
C GLY A 630 41.70 42.24 -7.58
N VAL A 631 40.92 43.32 -7.72
CA VAL A 631 39.72 43.59 -6.91
C VAL A 631 38.46 43.53 -7.79
N PRO A 632 37.41 42.79 -7.40
CA PRO A 632 36.15 42.73 -8.14
C PRO A 632 35.50 44.10 -8.36
N TRP A 633 34.85 44.29 -9.52
CA TRP A 633 34.09 45.50 -9.85
C TRP A 633 32.58 45.19 -9.87
N PRO A 634 31.93 45.01 -8.71
CA PRO A 634 30.56 44.49 -8.62
C PRO A 634 29.51 45.48 -9.13
N ARG A 635 28.54 45.00 -9.91
CA ARG A 635 27.28 45.69 -10.18
C ARG A 635 26.09 44.75 -10.16
N GLY A 636 25.02 45.17 -9.49
CA GLY A 636 23.78 44.41 -9.45
C GLY A 636 23.13 44.31 -10.81
N LEU A 637 22.71 43.10 -11.17
CA LEU A 637 21.82 42.83 -12.29
C LEU A 637 20.43 42.57 -11.72
N SER A 638 19.44 43.30 -12.20
CA SER A 638 18.08 43.26 -11.65
C SER A 638 17.08 42.72 -12.64
N GLY A 639 16.08 42.01 -12.14
CA GLY A 639 15.00 41.46 -12.95
C GLY A 639 14.00 40.65 -12.13
N ILE A 640 13.20 39.85 -12.83
CA ILE A 640 12.17 38.98 -12.30
C ILE A 640 12.43 37.58 -12.85
N ALA A 641 12.59 36.62 -11.96
CA ALA A 641 12.61 35.19 -12.24
C ALA A 641 11.67 34.55 -11.23
N TYR A 642 10.41 34.39 -11.62
CA TYR A 642 9.33 34.13 -10.68
C TYR A 642 8.39 33.06 -11.22
N ASP A 643 8.04 32.14 -10.33
CA ASP A 643 7.03 31.12 -10.55
C ASP A 643 6.03 31.16 -9.39
N GLU A 644 4.75 31.09 -9.73
CA GLU A 644 3.68 31.07 -8.74
C GLU A 644 3.67 29.71 -8.04
N TYR A 645 3.33 29.65 -6.75
CA TYR A 645 3.06 28.35 -6.14
C TYR A 645 1.88 27.69 -6.84
N ILE A 646 1.89 26.38 -7.06
CA ILE A 646 0.73 25.66 -7.61
C ILE A 646 -0.50 25.92 -6.74
N ASP A 647 -0.33 25.77 -5.42
CA ASP A 647 -1.29 26.11 -4.37
C ASP A 647 -0.64 27.15 -3.44
N GLU A 648 -1.17 28.37 -3.42
CA GLU A 648 -0.64 29.50 -2.63
C GLU A 648 -0.70 29.25 -1.12
N SER A 649 -1.55 28.32 -0.67
CA SER A 649 -1.63 27.93 0.74
C SER A 649 -0.53 26.93 1.16
N ASP A 650 0.15 26.31 0.17
CA ASP A 650 1.20 25.32 0.39
C ASP A 650 2.54 25.79 -0.19
N PRO A 651 3.46 26.32 0.64
CA PRO A 651 4.76 26.79 0.18
C PRO A 651 5.80 25.66 0.00
N THR A 652 5.39 24.40 0.16
CA THR A 652 6.27 23.24 0.08
C THR A 652 6.22 22.57 -1.29
N TYR A 653 7.26 21.82 -1.64
CA TYR A 653 7.25 21.01 -2.86
C TYR A 653 6.23 19.85 -2.71
N PRO A 654 5.37 19.53 -3.69
CA PRO A 654 5.45 19.91 -5.12
C PRO A 654 4.87 21.28 -5.49
N SER A 655 4.18 21.98 -4.59
CA SER A 655 3.57 23.28 -4.89
C SER A 655 4.59 24.38 -5.16
N ASN A 656 5.70 24.38 -4.42
CA ASN A 656 6.87 25.20 -4.71
C ASN A 656 7.85 24.44 -5.60
N ASN A 657 7.62 24.49 -6.91
CA ASN A 657 8.34 23.74 -7.94
C ASN A 657 9.32 24.58 -8.76
N PHE A 658 9.56 25.86 -8.44
CA PHE A 658 10.61 26.65 -9.10
C PHE A 658 11.95 25.90 -9.07
N ASP A 659 12.57 25.71 -10.23
CA ASP A 659 13.80 24.94 -10.34
C ASP A 659 15.01 25.87 -10.30
N TYR A 660 15.17 26.66 -11.36
CA TYR A 660 16.24 27.65 -11.42
C TYR A 660 16.03 28.73 -12.46
N TYR A 661 16.85 29.78 -12.37
CA TYR A 661 17.12 30.72 -13.44
C TYR A 661 18.62 30.82 -13.74
N ASN A 662 18.97 31.26 -14.94
CA ASN A 662 20.34 31.64 -15.31
C ASN A 662 20.35 32.89 -16.19
N LEU A 663 21.51 33.53 -16.29
CA LEU A 663 21.68 34.75 -17.07
C LEU A 663 22.82 34.58 -18.07
N VAL A 664 22.56 34.96 -19.32
CA VAL A 664 23.53 34.91 -20.42
C VAL A 664 23.74 36.31 -20.97
N ILE A 665 25.00 36.69 -21.19
CA ILE A 665 25.41 37.92 -21.86
C ILE A 665 26.08 37.54 -23.17
N THR A 666 25.59 38.05 -24.29
CA THR A 666 26.14 37.75 -25.62
C THR A 666 26.73 39.01 -26.25
N ARG A 667 28.01 38.95 -26.65
CA ARG A 667 28.64 40.02 -27.43
C ARG A 667 28.11 39.98 -28.87
N GLN A 668 27.78 41.14 -29.44
CA GLN A 668 27.35 41.23 -30.83
C GLN A 668 28.44 40.71 -31.77
N GLY A 669 28.12 39.67 -32.55
CA GLY A 669 29.07 39.01 -33.46
C GLY A 669 30.19 38.25 -32.75
N GLY A 670 30.05 37.98 -31.45
CA GLY A 670 31.07 37.35 -30.61
C GLY A 670 30.50 36.24 -29.69
N PRO A 671 31.25 35.86 -28.65
CA PRO A 671 30.86 34.76 -27.75
C PRO A 671 29.81 35.19 -26.71
N SER A 672 29.22 34.19 -26.05
CA SER A 672 28.31 34.35 -24.91
C SER A 672 29.00 33.96 -23.60
N LEU A 673 28.71 34.71 -22.54
CA LEU A 673 29.12 34.48 -21.16
C LEU A 673 27.90 34.08 -20.33
N VAL A 674 27.94 32.93 -19.68
CA VAL A 674 26.96 32.60 -18.62
C VAL A 674 27.43 33.26 -17.33
N VAL A 675 26.59 34.09 -16.74
CA VAL A 675 26.93 34.88 -15.56
C VAL A 675 26.71 34.05 -14.30
N PRO A 676 27.68 33.96 -13.40
CA PRO A 676 27.49 33.33 -12.11
C PRO A 676 26.39 34.03 -11.32
N ILE A 677 25.54 33.27 -10.65
CA ILE A 677 24.52 33.74 -9.73
C ILE A 677 25.10 33.79 -8.32
N THR A 678 25.32 35.02 -7.83
CA THR A 678 25.96 35.29 -6.54
C THR A 678 25.46 36.61 -5.95
N PRO A 679 25.32 36.70 -4.62
CA PRO A 679 24.91 37.94 -3.97
C PRO A 679 26.05 38.98 -3.85
N ASP A 680 27.32 38.57 -3.92
CA ASP A 680 28.47 39.41 -3.50
C ASP A 680 29.80 39.17 -4.25
N LEU A 681 29.85 38.32 -5.29
CA LEU A 681 31.08 37.90 -6.01
C LEU A 681 32.12 37.14 -5.18
N VAL A 682 31.78 36.73 -3.95
CA VAL A 682 32.67 35.96 -3.06
C VAL A 682 32.00 34.65 -2.64
N THR A 683 30.69 34.67 -2.47
CA THR A 683 29.85 33.57 -2.06
C THR A 683 29.22 32.92 -3.29
N TYR A 684 29.61 31.68 -3.56
CA TYR A 684 29.09 30.88 -4.67
C TYR A 684 28.37 29.64 -4.16
N GLY A 685 27.21 29.33 -4.75
CA GLY A 685 26.49 28.09 -4.49
C GLY A 685 27.20 26.87 -5.10
N ALA A 686 26.68 25.67 -4.80
CA ALA A 686 27.21 24.41 -5.34
C ALA A 686 27.20 24.37 -6.88
N ASN A 687 26.20 25.00 -7.52
CA ASN A 687 26.20 25.29 -8.94
C ASN A 687 26.10 26.81 -9.14
N PRO A 688 27.22 27.52 -9.38
CA PRO A 688 27.22 28.97 -9.45
C PRO A 688 26.57 29.50 -10.73
N LEU A 689 26.24 28.67 -11.72
CA LEU A 689 25.65 29.14 -12.98
C LEU A 689 24.13 29.24 -12.95
N ILE A 690 23.49 28.88 -11.83
CA ILE A 690 22.04 28.89 -11.68
C ILE A 690 21.63 29.46 -10.32
N GLY A 691 20.50 30.17 -10.30
CA GLY A 691 19.84 30.66 -9.09
C GLY A 691 18.59 29.84 -8.81
N ILE A 692 18.48 29.27 -7.61
CA ILE A 692 17.40 28.35 -7.23
C ILE A 692 16.28 29.01 -6.41
N GLN A 693 16.30 30.34 -6.32
CA GLN A 693 15.33 31.12 -5.56
C GLN A 693 14.57 32.02 -6.53
N ARG A 694 13.27 32.24 -6.26
CA ARG A 694 12.49 33.24 -6.99
C ARG A 694 13.03 34.63 -6.69
N VAL A 695 13.06 35.49 -7.70
CA VAL A 695 13.56 36.86 -7.63
C VAL A 695 12.52 37.81 -8.19
N GLY A 696 12.24 38.89 -7.44
CA GLY A 696 11.26 39.90 -7.83
C GLY A 696 9.81 39.41 -7.72
N ASP A 697 8.89 40.25 -8.20
CA ASP A 697 7.47 39.95 -8.35
C ASP A 697 6.97 40.55 -9.67
N PRO A 698 6.27 39.79 -10.53
CA PRO A 698 5.72 40.30 -11.79
C PRO A 698 4.62 41.33 -11.61
N GLY A 699 4.03 41.45 -10.41
CA GLY A 699 2.89 42.31 -10.12
C GLY A 699 1.57 41.85 -10.75
N THR A 700 1.59 40.66 -11.34
CA THR A 700 0.44 39.98 -11.94
C THR A 700 0.41 38.54 -11.46
N ARG A 701 -0.77 37.93 -11.51
CA ARG A 701 -0.97 36.50 -11.27
C ARG A 701 -1.78 35.90 -12.42
N CYS A 702 -1.70 34.60 -12.62
CA CYS A 702 -2.26 33.93 -13.79
C CYS A 702 -3.78 34.09 -13.98
N GLU A 703 -4.56 34.23 -12.89
CA GLU A 703 -5.98 34.61 -12.92
C GLU A 703 -6.30 35.54 -11.74
N PRO A 704 -6.69 36.81 -11.93
CA PRO A 704 -7.09 37.67 -10.80
C PRO A 704 -8.33 37.10 -10.12
N LEU A 705 -8.30 36.92 -8.80
CA LEU A 705 -9.47 36.48 -8.05
C LEU A 705 -10.57 37.56 -8.16
N PRO A 706 -11.72 37.27 -8.78
CA PRO A 706 -12.80 38.23 -8.83
C PRO A 706 -13.30 38.48 -7.41
N ALA A 707 -13.51 39.74 -7.04
CA ALA A 707 -14.18 40.08 -5.78
C ALA A 707 -15.66 39.66 -5.90
N VAL A 708 -15.99 38.47 -5.40
CA VAL A 708 -17.36 37.98 -5.33
C VAL A 708 -17.95 38.38 -3.99
N GLY A 709 -19.10 39.06 -4.00
CA GLY A 709 -19.79 39.49 -2.78
C GLY A 709 -20.13 38.31 -1.88
N GLY A 710 -19.71 38.37 -0.62
CA GLY A 710 -19.87 37.27 0.35
C GLY A 710 -18.65 36.35 0.48
N CYS A 711 -17.64 36.49 -0.38
CA CYS A 711 -16.38 35.76 -0.29
C CYS A 711 -15.29 36.57 0.44
N PRO A 712 -14.30 35.90 1.05
CA PRO A 712 -13.11 36.58 1.56
C PRO A 712 -12.46 37.41 0.45
N VAL A 713 -12.05 38.63 0.79
CA VAL A 713 -11.35 39.49 -0.17
C VAL A 713 -9.99 38.84 -0.46
N PRO A 714 -9.66 38.61 -1.73
CA PRO A 714 -8.36 38.08 -2.12
C PRO A 714 -7.20 38.89 -1.53
N PRO A 715 -6.09 38.26 -1.14
CA PRO A 715 -4.87 38.99 -0.80
C PRO A 715 -4.49 39.93 -1.96
N PRO A 716 -4.10 41.18 -1.67
CA PRO A 716 -3.67 42.09 -2.71
C PRO A 716 -2.43 41.54 -3.40
N VAL A 717 -2.46 41.49 -4.73
CA VAL A 717 -1.28 41.14 -5.54
C VAL A 717 -0.21 42.21 -5.28
N PRO A 718 1.04 41.83 -4.91
CA PRO A 718 2.12 42.78 -4.73
C PRO A 718 2.33 43.63 -5.98
N ALA A 719 2.83 44.86 -5.82
CA ALA A 719 3.22 45.66 -6.98
C ALA A 719 4.41 45.01 -7.69
N LYS A 720 4.48 45.16 -9.02
CA LYS A 720 5.62 44.69 -9.81
C LYS A 720 6.92 45.24 -9.24
N MET A 721 7.88 44.36 -8.96
CA MET A 721 9.15 44.71 -8.35
C MET A 721 10.28 43.85 -8.96
N ALA A 722 11.29 44.50 -9.52
CA ALA A 722 12.52 43.80 -9.88
C ALA A 722 13.36 43.54 -8.62
N GLY A 723 13.89 42.32 -8.49
CA GLY A 723 14.85 41.95 -7.45
C GLY A 723 16.27 41.87 -8.00
N LEU A 724 17.25 41.73 -7.11
CA LEU A 724 18.64 41.45 -7.47
C LEU A 724 18.76 39.99 -7.94
N LEU A 725 19.11 39.78 -9.20
CA LEU A 725 19.38 38.46 -9.77
C LEU A 725 20.79 38.00 -9.41
N THR A 726 21.80 38.85 -9.63
CA THR A 726 23.18 38.52 -9.33
C THR A 726 24.04 39.78 -9.28
N GLN A 727 25.25 39.67 -8.73
CA GLN A 727 26.33 40.63 -8.93
C GLN A 727 27.16 40.25 -10.16
N LEU A 728 27.37 41.20 -11.06
CA LEU A 728 28.26 41.09 -12.22
C LEU A 728 29.60 41.74 -11.91
N ASP A 729 30.69 41.06 -12.26
CA ASP A 729 32.01 41.65 -12.23
C ASP A 729 32.33 42.36 -13.54
N LEU A 730 32.37 43.70 -13.52
CA LEU A 730 32.63 44.50 -14.71
C LEU A 730 34.04 44.29 -15.29
N ARG A 731 34.97 43.68 -14.56
CA ARG A 731 36.28 43.25 -15.11
C ARG A 731 36.10 42.35 -16.33
N ALA A 732 34.98 41.64 -16.46
CA ALA A 732 34.68 40.76 -17.58
C ALA A 732 34.69 41.51 -18.93
N PHE A 733 34.40 42.81 -18.94
CA PHE A 733 34.37 43.63 -20.14
C PHE A 733 35.71 44.33 -20.45
N ASP A 734 36.68 44.35 -19.53
CA ASP A 734 37.98 44.96 -19.76
C ASP A 734 39.03 43.90 -20.11
N ALA A 735 39.57 43.94 -21.33
CA ALA A 735 40.53 42.94 -21.79
C ALA A 735 41.84 42.92 -20.97
N VAL A 736 42.17 44.00 -20.25
CA VAL A 736 43.34 44.04 -19.36
C VAL A 736 43.05 43.29 -18.06
N CYS A 737 41.90 43.55 -17.41
CA CYS A 737 41.56 42.96 -16.13
C CYS A 737 40.79 41.63 -16.21
N ALA A 738 40.22 41.23 -17.34
CA ALA A 738 39.42 40.00 -17.44
C ALA A 738 40.18 38.74 -17.02
N ALA A 739 41.50 38.67 -17.30
CA ALA A 739 42.35 37.54 -16.91
C ALA A 739 42.58 37.42 -15.39
N SER A 740 42.28 38.48 -14.63
CA SER A 740 42.41 38.49 -13.15
C SER A 740 41.18 37.97 -12.43
N ILE A 741 40.08 37.74 -13.16
CA ILE A 741 38.91 37.05 -12.65
C ILE A 741 39.31 35.59 -12.43
N PRO A 742 39.21 35.06 -11.19
CA PRO A 742 39.56 33.68 -10.93
C PRO A 742 38.73 32.74 -11.83
N ALA A 743 39.41 31.90 -12.59
CA ALA A 743 38.75 30.80 -13.26
C ALA A 743 38.31 29.81 -12.18
N SER A 744 37.04 29.88 -11.76
CA SER A 744 36.43 28.75 -11.07
C SER A 744 36.20 27.64 -12.10
N GLU A 745 36.06 26.38 -11.66
CA GLU A 745 35.77 25.26 -12.55
C GLU A 745 34.49 25.46 -13.41
N HIS A 746 33.69 26.49 -13.10
CA HIS A 746 32.40 26.75 -13.73
C HIS A 746 32.29 28.15 -14.38
N TYR A 747 33.32 29.00 -14.32
CA TYR A 747 33.26 30.36 -14.85
C TYR A 747 34.60 30.80 -15.44
N SER A 748 34.60 31.11 -16.74
CA SER A 748 35.74 31.73 -17.42
C SER A 748 35.23 32.72 -18.45
N ILE A 749 35.99 33.79 -18.70
CA ILE A 749 35.66 34.76 -19.72
C ILE A 749 36.04 34.19 -21.09
N PRO A 750 35.08 34.00 -22.02
CA PRO A 750 35.38 33.46 -23.33
C PRO A 750 36.35 34.34 -24.10
N ALA A 751 37.23 33.71 -24.89
CA ALA A 751 38.11 34.44 -25.79
C ALA A 751 37.30 35.32 -26.75
N GLY A 752 37.65 36.61 -26.82
CA GLY A 752 36.91 37.59 -27.63
C GLY A 752 35.65 38.14 -26.97
N PHE A 753 35.38 37.86 -25.69
CA PHE A 753 34.27 38.50 -24.98
C PHE A 753 34.59 39.94 -24.56
N SER A 754 35.76 40.19 -23.99
CA SER A 754 36.16 41.51 -23.45
C SER A 754 36.54 42.54 -24.53
N LEU A 755 36.54 43.82 -24.16
CA LEU A 755 36.86 44.97 -25.00
C LEU A 755 38.24 45.53 -24.67
N LYS A 756 39.00 45.97 -25.67
CA LYS A 756 40.19 46.79 -25.42
C LYS A 756 39.77 48.16 -24.89
N ARG A 757 40.63 48.78 -24.08
CA ARG A 757 40.40 50.17 -23.63
C ARG A 757 40.30 51.09 -24.86
N GLY A 758 39.27 51.93 -24.89
CA GLY A 758 38.87 52.77 -26.02
C GLY A 758 37.83 52.15 -26.98
N GLU A 759 37.49 50.87 -26.83
CA GLU A 759 36.49 50.21 -27.69
C GLU A 759 35.08 50.22 -27.07
N CYS A 760 34.07 50.22 -27.94
CA CYS A 760 32.67 49.99 -27.59
C CYS A 760 32.08 48.85 -28.43
N CYS A 761 31.19 48.04 -27.86
CA CYS A 761 30.48 46.98 -28.58
C CYS A 761 29.08 46.76 -28.00
N GLY A 762 28.16 46.27 -28.83
CA GLY A 762 26.84 45.86 -28.38
C GLY A 762 26.90 44.52 -27.62
N TYR A 763 26.18 44.45 -26.50
CA TYR A 763 25.94 43.22 -25.74
C TYR A 763 24.44 43.05 -25.51
N THR A 764 24.04 41.79 -25.41
CA THR A 764 22.65 41.41 -25.13
C THR A 764 22.60 40.56 -23.86
N PHE A 765 21.76 40.96 -22.91
CA PHE A 765 21.46 40.21 -21.70
C PHE A 765 20.16 39.43 -21.91
N GLN A 766 20.17 38.14 -21.54
CA GLN A 766 18.98 37.30 -21.56
C GLN A 766 18.92 36.49 -20.28
N LEU A 767 17.77 36.55 -19.62
CA LEU A 767 17.42 35.77 -18.45
C LEU A 767 16.59 34.57 -18.89
N TYR A 768 16.89 33.41 -18.34
CA TYR A 768 16.09 32.20 -18.50
C TYR A 768 15.64 31.73 -17.12
N ALA A 769 14.42 31.25 -17.00
CA ALA A 769 13.98 30.51 -15.82
C ALA A 769 13.15 29.28 -16.22
N GLN A 770 13.12 28.28 -15.34
CA GLN A 770 12.27 27.11 -15.45
C GLN A 770 11.80 26.59 -14.09
N ASP A 771 10.72 25.82 -14.10
CA ASP A 771 10.20 25.05 -12.96
C ASP A 771 10.48 23.54 -13.11
N LYS A 772 9.98 22.73 -12.16
CA LYS A 772 10.13 21.26 -12.12
C LYS A 772 8.92 20.50 -12.67
N THR A 773 8.03 21.14 -13.42
CA THR A 773 6.81 20.54 -13.94
C THR A 773 7.10 19.67 -15.16
N TRP A 774 6.56 18.46 -15.13
CA TRP A 774 6.75 17.47 -16.19
C TRP A 774 5.67 17.61 -17.27
N SER A 775 6.10 17.47 -18.53
CA SER A 775 5.22 17.55 -19.70
C SER A 775 5.71 16.59 -20.78
N ASP A 776 4.77 15.97 -21.52
CA ASP A 776 5.08 15.09 -22.65
C ASP A 776 5.36 15.85 -23.95
N GLY A 777 5.13 17.16 -23.98
CA GLY A 777 5.28 17.95 -25.18
C GLY A 777 5.43 19.44 -24.91
N TRP A 778 6.09 20.11 -25.84
CA TRP A 778 6.47 21.52 -25.76
C TRP A 778 5.33 22.50 -26.09
N ASN A 779 4.15 21.99 -26.47
CA ASN A 779 3.01 22.81 -26.85
C ASN A 779 2.42 23.48 -25.61
N GLY A 780 2.97 24.65 -25.23
CA GLY A 780 2.46 25.45 -24.13
C GLY A 780 3.47 26.43 -23.51
N GLY A 781 4.77 26.10 -23.48
CA GLY A 781 5.82 27.00 -22.98
C GLY A 781 5.62 27.53 -21.54
N TYR A 782 4.79 26.89 -20.72
CA TYR A 782 4.40 27.40 -19.39
C TYR A 782 5.54 27.31 -18.36
N HIS A 783 6.38 26.28 -18.49
CA HIS A 783 7.29 25.83 -17.44
C HIS A 783 8.74 26.32 -17.61
N HIS A 784 8.99 27.09 -18.66
CA HIS A 784 10.24 27.81 -18.84
C HIS A 784 10.03 29.02 -19.74
N ALA A 785 10.79 30.08 -19.52
CA ALA A 785 10.74 31.24 -20.37
C ALA A 785 12.10 31.93 -20.48
N TRP A 786 12.29 32.61 -21.60
CA TRP A 786 13.39 33.54 -21.82
C TRP A 786 12.85 34.97 -21.76
N SER A 787 13.59 35.87 -21.11
CA SER A 787 13.35 37.29 -21.29
C SER A 787 13.62 37.69 -22.73
N LEU A 788 13.03 38.81 -23.15
CA LEU A 788 13.47 39.48 -24.36
C LEU A 788 14.97 39.83 -24.24
N PRO A 789 15.73 39.75 -25.36
CA PRO A 789 17.05 40.35 -25.50
C PRO A 789 17.10 41.80 -24.98
N TRP A 790 17.83 42.05 -23.89
CA TRP A 790 18.09 43.40 -23.41
C TRP A 790 19.45 43.88 -23.91
N ALA A 791 19.43 44.75 -24.92
CA ALA A 791 20.65 45.21 -25.60
C ALA A 791 21.21 46.49 -24.94
N VAL A 792 22.53 46.55 -24.81
CA VAL A 792 23.28 47.72 -24.31
C VAL A 792 24.60 47.84 -25.06
N CYS A 793 25.02 49.06 -25.38
CA CYS A 793 26.38 49.32 -25.83
C CYS A 793 27.28 49.46 -24.61
N ILE A 794 28.31 48.63 -24.51
CA ILE A 794 29.30 48.71 -23.44
C ILE A 794 30.57 49.33 -24.03
N CYS A 795 31.05 50.39 -23.38
CA CYS A 795 32.26 51.11 -23.73
C CYS A 795 33.31 50.94 -22.63
N ASN A 796 34.46 50.39 -22.98
CA ASN A 796 35.62 50.35 -22.10
C ASN A 796 36.39 51.67 -22.21
N ASP A 797 35.91 52.72 -21.57
CA ASP A 797 36.48 54.07 -21.61
C ASP A 797 37.52 54.34 -20.49
N LEU A 798 38.01 53.28 -19.85
CA LEU A 798 39.10 53.37 -18.87
C LEU A 798 40.38 53.85 -19.56
N ARG A 799 41.12 54.74 -18.91
CA ARG A 799 42.41 55.22 -19.43
C ARG A 799 43.41 54.06 -19.42
N GLY A 800 44.21 53.94 -20.47
CA GLY A 800 45.40 53.09 -20.44
C GLY A 800 46.35 53.63 -19.38
N ASP A 801 46.89 52.76 -18.51
CA ASP A 801 48.14 53.10 -17.86
C ASP A 801 49.21 52.98 -18.94
N ASP A 802 49.49 54.08 -19.64
CA ASP A 802 50.63 54.21 -20.57
C ASP A 802 51.97 54.25 -19.81
N ASN A 803 52.10 53.53 -18.69
CA ASN A 803 53.33 53.37 -17.93
C ASN A 803 53.68 51.88 -17.84
N ASN A 804 53.99 51.30 -19.00
CA ASN A 804 54.89 50.16 -19.11
C ASN A 804 56.07 50.56 -19.99
#